data_AF-A0A2G4T273-F1
#
_entry.id   AF-A0A2G4T273-F1
#
_cell.length_a   1.000
_cell.length_b   1.000
_cell.length_c   1.000
_cell.angle_alpha   90.00
_cell.angle_beta   90.00
_cell.angle_gamma   90.00
#
_symmetry.space_group_name_H-M   'P 1'
#
loop_
_entity.id
_entity.type
_entity.pdbx_description
1 polymer ?
#
loop_
_entity_poly.entity_id
_entity_poly.type
_entity_poly.pdbx_seq_one_letter_code
_entity_poly.pdbx_strand_id
1 'polypeptide(L)'
;MSKLPTIEVEHDVHAPASTYYTTGDNARHRTRTHTRSHQVGGTTTNTLEGTRRRRASHDEKNKSRRFLIDVEETQRKILEQEDTDGDFQITINDLGPKTMSLGTADSGGYRKIDIRGTYMLSNLLQELALAHDYGRKHIVLDEARLNENPVDRLSRMIRFNFWDGLTRRIDADSLEVICPDPKNRSTNRNPRIYVPCDDHEAYAFYKQVAEVRKHLHLEVEYLPREITADYVKSINDRPGLLTLAMRKVKDENGNDTYVGEPFVVPGGRFNEMYGWDSYFSALGLLEDGRIDLVRSMVENFAYQIKHYGKILNANRSYYLARSQPPFLTDMAIKVYERLSPDKEQENKAWLRRILKSAIKEYWEVWMSEPRLDKKTMLSRYRPDGSGIPPETEASHFVHILEPYAKKHNITLDEFIEKYNAGAIKEPELDEYFLHDRAVRESGHDTTYRFDKVCANLATVDLNTLLYKYEMDIADVIRDYLDDDLEDFNGVKQNPDDWLERAKQRRERIDKYLWNEKESLYFDYDTVKEEQTTYESVTSFWALWAGCASHEQAQSMVKNSLSKFEVMGGLVSGTESSRGAISLERPNRQWDFPFGWAPHQMMAWVGLDKYGMLETARRLAYRWLYTITKGFVDFNGVVPEKFDVVSLSHKVEVEYGNVGIDFKCVPREGFGWMNASYQVGLSYLTTNMRRALGTCTLPDLLFEKAMIREHRMLGMTPEEEETVALRRRASTIAARAITRNGSINAAVTRISLSDAPPKQ
;
A
#
# COMPACT_ATOMS: atom_id res chain seq x y z
N MET A 1 -12.99 57.22 1.24
CA MET A 1 -12.90 56.09 0.30
C MET A 1 -11.61 55.34 0.60
N SER A 2 -11.68 54.39 1.53
CA SER A 2 -10.57 53.49 1.86
C SER A 2 -10.37 52.50 0.72
N LYS A 3 -9.15 52.43 0.18
CA LYS A 3 -8.76 51.36 -0.75
C LYS A 3 -8.93 50.03 -0.01
N LEU A 4 -9.87 49.22 -0.48
CA LEU A 4 -9.92 47.81 -0.13
C LEU A 4 -8.62 47.16 -0.60
N PRO A 5 -8.03 46.21 0.16
CA PRO A 5 -6.87 45.48 -0.30
C PRO A 5 -7.31 44.58 -1.47
N THR A 6 -6.77 44.83 -2.66
CA THR A 6 -6.72 43.82 -3.72
C THR A 6 -5.82 42.70 -3.24
N ILE A 7 -6.42 41.57 -2.86
CA ILE A 7 -5.70 40.31 -2.71
C ILE A 7 -5.29 39.90 -4.13
N GLU A 8 -4.05 40.18 -4.51
CA GLU A 8 -3.44 39.56 -5.69
C GLU A 8 -3.30 38.07 -5.37
N VAL A 9 -4.13 37.23 -6.00
CA VAL A 9 -3.97 35.78 -5.91
C VAL A 9 -2.91 35.38 -6.94
N GLU A 10 -1.75 34.96 -6.45
CA GLU A 10 -0.57 34.61 -7.25
C GLU A 10 -0.88 33.49 -8.26
N HIS A 11 -0.42 33.63 -9.52
CA HIS A 11 -0.55 32.62 -10.58
C HIS A 11 0.36 31.42 -10.26
N ASP A 12 -0.17 30.41 -9.58
CA ASP A 12 0.56 29.18 -9.25
C ASP A 12 0.32 28.09 -10.30
N VAL A 13 1.33 27.84 -11.15
CA VAL A 13 1.29 26.82 -12.22
C VAL A 13 1.19 25.38 -11.70
N HIS A 14 1.59 25.15 -10.45
CA HIS A 14 1.58 23.84 -9.79
C HIS A 14 0.49 23.74 -8.73
N ALA A 15 -0.49 24.65 -8.72
CA ALA A 15 -1.63 24.58 -7.82
C ALA A 15 -2.36 23.21 -7.92
N PRO A 16 -2.96 22.70 -6.83
CA PRO A 16 -3.80 21.51 -6.87
C PRO A 16 -4.84 21.58 -7.99
N ALA A 17 -5.22 20.45 -8.58
CA ALA A 17 -6.16 20.45 -9.72
C ALA A 17 -7.50 21.12 -9.37
N SER A 18 -7.98 20.91 -8.14
CA SER A 18 -9.15 21.60 -7.59
C SER A 18 -8.98 23.11 -7.67
N THR A 19 -7.84 23.65 -7.24
CA THR A 19 -7.57 25.08 -7.34
C THR A 19 -7.40 25.52 -8.79
N TYR A 20 -6.50 24.88 -9.54
CA TYR A 20 -6.10 25.28 -10.90
C TYR A 20 -7.27 25.33 -11.90
N TYR A 21 -8.20 24.37 -11.82
CA TYR A 21 -9.33 24.29 -12.76
C TYR A 21 -10.61 24.98 -12.29
N THR A 22 -10.76 25.29 -10.99
CA THR A 22 -12.02 25.87 -10.46
C THR A 22 -11.87 27.30 -9.91
N THR A 23 -10.74 27.67 -9.32
CA THR A 23 -10.58 28.92 -8.54
C THR A 23 -9.29 29.68 -8.91
N GLY A 24 -9.21 30.95 -8.51
CA GLY A 24 -8.02 31.79 -8.76
C GLY A 24 -7.85 32.28 -10.20
N ASP A 25 -6.74 32.97 -10.46
CA ASP A 25 -6.42 33.55 -11.77
C ASP A 25 -6.13 32.49 -12.84
N ASN A 26 -5.65 31.30 -12.42
CA ASN A 26 -5.51 30.10 -13.26
C ASN A 26 -6.83 29.69 -13.93
N ALA A 27 -7.94 29.75 -13.19
CA ALA A 27 -9.28 29.42 -13.70
C ALA A 27 -9.98 30.60 -14.39
N ARG A 28 -9.50 31.83 -14.14
CA ARG A 28 -10.06 33.11 -14.64
C ARG A 28 -9.26 33.65 -15.81
N HIS A 29 -9.57 33.20 -17.02
CA HIS A 29 -9.47 34.05 -18.21
C HIS A 29 -10.77 33.94 -19.01
N ARG A 30 -11.74 34.79 -18.66
CA ARG A 30 -12.81 35.21 -19.59
C ARG A 30 -12.15 36.09 -20.68
N THR A 31 -11.39 35.50 -21.59
CA THR A 31 -10.94 36.18 -22.81
C THR A 31 -12.07 36.16 -23.84
N ARG A 32 -13.05 37.07 -23.64
CA ARG A 32 -14.18 37.45 -24.52
C ARG A 32 -15.37 36.49 -24.67
N THR A 33 -16.52 37.11 -24.96
CA THR A 33 -17.67 36.53 -25.66
C THR A 33 -17.17 35.76 -26.88
N HIS A 34 -17.40 34.44 -26.95
CA HIS A 34 -17.07 33.63 -28.12
C HIS A 34 -17.87 34.13 -29.34
N THR A 35 -17.25 34.94 -30.20
CA THR A 35 -17.71 35.06 -31.58
C THR A 35 -17.27 33.81 -32.33
N ARG A 36 -18.23 33.15 -32.97
CA ARG A 36 -18.08 31.94 -33.79
C ARG A 36 -16.76 31.99 -34.58
N SER A 37 -15.80 31.12 -34.28
CA SER A 37 -14.57 31.03 -35.05
C SER A 37 -14.89 30.40 -36.41
N HIS A 38 -14.88 31.22 -37.45
CA HIS A 38 -14.75 30.67 -38.81
C HIS A 38 -13.30 30.18 -38.96
N GLN A 39 -13.06 28.90 -38.67
CA GLN A 39 -11.95 28.23 -39.31
C GLN A 39 -12.19 28.32 -40.81
N VAL A 40 -11.23 28.90 -41.52
CA VAL A 40 -11.26 29.05 -42.97
C VAL A 40 -11.45 27.67 -43.59
N GLY A 41 -12.59 27.48 -44.25
CA GLY A 41 -12.80 26.38 -45.17
C GLY A 41 -11.75 26.47 -46.27
N GLY A 42 -10.83 25.51 -46.27
CA GLY A 42 -9.80 25.38 -47.27
C GLY A 42 -9.27 23.96 -47.19
N THR A 43 -9.71 23.14 -48.13
CA THR A 43 -9.18 21.82 -48.51
C THR A 43 -7.72 21.61 -48.08
N THR A 44 -7.51 21.03 -46.90
CA THR A 44 -6.34 20.21 -46.60
C THR A 44 -6.85 18.78 -46.50
N THR A 45 -6.46 18.02 -47.50
CA THR A 45 -6.77 16.62 -47.71
C THR A 45 -6.58 15.77 -46.45
N ASN A 46 -7.51 14.85 -46.24
CA ASN A 46 -7.37 13.64 -45.44
C ASN A 46 -6.19 12.79 -45.96
N THR A 47 -4.97 13.22 -45.69
CA THR A 47 -3.79 12.39 -45.84
C THR A 47 -3.13 12.27 -44.47
N LEU A 48 -3.16 11.06 -43.93
CA LEU A 48 -2.30 10.58 -42.83
C LEU A 48 -0.77 10.68 -43.17
N GLU A 49 -0.39 11.30 -44.29
CA GLU A 49 0.99 11.47 -44.78
C GLU A 49 1.73 12.69 -44.20
N GLY A 50 1.11 13.44 -43.27
CA GLY A 50 1.67 14.67 -42.71
C GLY A 50 2.21 14.58 -41.28
N THR A 51 2.43 13.39 -40.70
CA THR A 51 2.95 13.26 -39.33
C THR A 51 4.35 13.87 -39.27
N ARG A 52 4.44 15.09 -38.71
CA ARG A 52 5.72 15.77 -38.48
C ARG A 52 6.58 14.87 -37.61
N ARG A 53 7.74 14.45 -38.13
CA ARG A 53 8.72 13.67 -37.36
C ARG A 53 9.22 14.50 -36.19
N ARG A 54 9.31 13.89 -35.00
CA ARG A 54 9.88 14.49 -33.79
C ARG A 54 11.29 15.03 -34.08
N ARG A 55 11.51 16.32 -33.84
CA ARG A 55 12.86 16.94 -33.89
C ARG A 55 13.61 16.72 -32.58
N ALA A 56 14.87 16.30 -32.66
CA ALA A 56 15.74 16.05 -31.51
C ALA A 56 16.60 17.27 -31.08
N SER A 57 16.55 18.38 -31.82
CA SER A 57 17.29 19.61 -31.51
C SER A 57 16.68 20.39 -30.33
N HIS A 58 17.54 21.12 -29.61
CA HIS A 58 17.09 22.13 -28.64
C HIS A 58 16.34 23.27 -29.35
N ASP A 59 15.19 23.66 -28.82
CA ASP A 59 14.46 24.86 -29.25
C ASP A 59 14.72 26.04 -28.29
N GLU A 60 14.52 27.28 -28.75
CA GLU A 60 14.66 28.48 -27.92
C GLU A 60 13.67 28.50 -26.74
N LYS A 61 14.20 28.70 -25.52
CA LYS A 61 13.45 28.71 -24.23
C LYS A 61 13.28 30.11 -23.62
N ASN A 62 13.00 31.15 -24.42
CA ASN A 62 13.01 32.53 -23.92
C ASN A 62 11.69 33.05 -23.31
N LYS A 63 10.58 32.28 -23.30
CA LYS A 63 9.31 32.72 -22.70
C LYS A 63 8.52 31.56 -22.09
N SER A 64 7.88 31.78 -20.94
CA SER A 64 6.87 30.86 -20.38
C SER A 64 5.71 30.72 -21.37
N ARG A 65 5.44 29.47 -21.79
CA ARG A 65 4.42 29.18 -22.81
C ARG A 65 3.13 28.71 -22.15
N ARG A 66 2.02 29.21 -22.69
CA ARG A 66 0.65 28.81 -22.32
C ARG A 66 -0.08 28.36 -23.56
N PHE A 67 -0.90 27.33 -23.42
CA PHE A 67 -1.66 26.72 -24.51
C PHE A 67 -3.15 26.97 -24.33
N LEU A 68 -3.84 27.31 -25.43
CA LEU A 68 -5.30 27.36 -25.45
C LEU A 68 -5.81 26.03 -25.99
N ILE A 69 -6.60 25.33 -25.19
CA ILE A 69 -6.95 23.93 -25.42
C ILE A 69 -8.47 23.78 -25.38
N ASP A 70 -9.03 23.15 -26.43
CA ASP A 70 -10.34 22.50 -26.38
C ASP A 70 -10.14 21.11 -25.78
N VAL A 71 -10.73 20.86 -24.61
CA VAL A 71 -10.42 19.69 -23.79
C VAL A 71 -10.83 18.39 -24.49
N GLU A 72 -12.10 18.30 -24.90
CA GLU A 72 -12.64 17.09 -25.53
C GLU A 72 -11.98 16.82 -26.90
N GLU A 73 -11.82 17.86 -27.73
CA GLU A 73 -11.23 17.68 -29.06
C GLU A 73 -9.74 17.28 -28.96
N THR A 74 -8.99 17.88 -28.04
CA THR A 74 -7.57 17.57 -27.85
C THR A 74 -7.39 16.17 -27.24
N GLN A 75 -8.24 15.78 -26.28
CA GLN A 75 -8.20 14.44 -25.70
C GLN A 75 -8.48 13.35 -26.74
N ARG A 76 -9.47 13.56 -27.61
CA ARG A 76 -9.74 12.63 -28.72
C ARG A 76 -8.52 12.53 -29.65
N LYS A 77 -7.95 13.66 -30.07
CA LYS A 77 -6.80 13.70 -31.00
C LYS A 77 -5.55 13.04 -30.42
N ILE A 78 -5.27 13.25 -29.14
CA ILE A 78 -4.05 12.69 -28.52
C ILE A 78 -4.15 11.18 -28.37
N LEU A 79 -5.34 10.66 -28.00
CA LEU A 79 -5.59 9.23 -27.96
C LEU A 79 -5.50 8.61 -29.35
N GLU A 80 -6.21 9.16 -30.36
CA GLU A 80 -6.14 8.65 -31.74
C GLU A 80 -4.73 8.62 -32.34
N GLN A 81 -3.84 9.51 -31.88
CA GLN A 81 -2.50 9.66 -32.42
C GLN A 81 -1.44 8.88 -31.64
N GLU A 82 -1.51 8.87 -30.31
CA GLU A 82 -0.44 8.40 -29.43
C GLU A 82 -0.79 7.14 -28.64
N ASP A 83 -2.08 6.80 -28.47
CA ASP A 83 -2.53 5.54 -27.84
C ASP A 83 -2.75 4.50 -28.95
N THR A 84 -1.85 3.52 -29.03
CA THR A 84 -1.79 2.55 -30.13
C THR A 84 -2.32 1.17 -29.76
N ASP A 85 -2.48 0.88 -28.47
CA ASP A 85 -3.06 -0.38 -27.98
C ASP A 85 -4.49 -0.21 -27.42
N GLY A 86 -4.99 1.02 -27.34
CA GLY A 86 -6.38 1.36 -27.00
C GLY A 86 -6.68 1.28 -25.51
N ASP A 87 -5.65 1.34 -24.66
CA ASP A 87 -5.78 1.25 -23.21
C ASP A 87 -6.10 2.60 -22.52
N PHE A 88 -6.23 3.68 -23.30
CA PHE A 88 -6.44 5.06 -22.85
C PHE A 88 -5.27 5.62 -22.02
N GLN A 89 -4.06 5.12 -22.25
CA GLN A 89 -2.81 5.59 -21.66
C GLN A 89 -1.82 5.98 -22.76
N ILE A 90 -0.81 6.80 -22.40
CA ILE A 90 0.31 7.11 -23.29
C ILE A 90 1.59 6.65 -22.63
N THR A 91 2.16 5.57 -23.15
CA THR A 91 3.31 4.91 -22.58
C THR A 91 4.50 4.88 -23.55
N ILE A 92 5.62 4.34 -23.07
CA ILE A 92 6.78 4.05 -23.92
C ILE A 92 6.54 2.88 -24.88
N ASN A 93 5.52 2.04 -24.63
CA ASN A 93 5.18 0.93 -25.52
C ASN A 93 4.43 1.41 -26.76
N ASP A 94 3.74 2.55 -26.65
CA ASP A 94 2.99 3.10 -27.76
C ASP A 94 3.89 3.52 -28.92
N LEU A 95 3.44 3.24 -30.13
CA LEU A 95 4.21 3.48 -31.35
C LEU A 95 3.87 4.81 -32.05
N GLY A 96 3.10 5.68 -31.39
CA GLY A 96 2.77 7.03 -31.86
C GLY A 96 4.00 7.90 -32.14
N PRO A 97 3.83 9.03 -32.85
CA PRO A 97 4.93 9.89 -33.29
C PRO A 97 5.63 10.65 -32.15
N LYS A 98 5.12 10.58 -30.92
CA LYS A 98 5.64 11.23 -29.70
C LYS A 98 5.77 12.75 -29.87
N THR A 99 4.82 13.36 -30.56
CA THR A 99 4.79 14.81 -30.77
C THR A 99 3.39 15.32 -31.11
N MET A 100 2.95 16.41 -30.46
CA MET A 100 1.65 17.03 -30.75
C MET A 100 1.77 18.56 -30.79
N SER A 101 1.17 19.19 -31.80
CA SER A 101 1.15 20.64 -31.95
C SER A 101 -0.05 21.27 -31.22
N LEU A 102 0.20 22.08 -30.18
CA LEU A 102 -0.82 22.84 -29.46
C LEU A 102 -0.80 24.33 -29.82
N GLY A 103 -1.97 24.97 -29.85
CA GLY A 103 -2.11 26.40 -30.09
C GLY A 103 -1.72 27.24 -28.88
N THR A 104 -0.95 28.32 -29.06
CA THR A 104 -0.52 29.18 -27.95
C THR A 104 -1.61 30.15 -27.53
N ALA A 105 -1.75 30.36 -26.22
CA ALA A 105 -2.75 31.27 -25.65
C ALA A 105 -2.54 32.72 -26.09
N ASP A 106 -1.29 33.19 -26.13
CA ASP A 106 -0.92 34.55 -26.57
C ASP A 106 -1.30 34.83 -28.03
N SER A 107 -1.44 33.78 -28.85
CA SER A 107 -1.88 33.90 -30.25
C SER A 107 -3.36 33.57 -30.44
N GLY A 108 -4.14 33.35 -29.38
CA GLY A 108 -5.52 32.87 -29.50
C GLY A 108 -5.62 31.52 -30.22
N GLY A 109 -4.57 30.71 -30.19
CA GLY A 109 -4.49 29.40 -30.87
C GLY A 109 -3.98 29.42 -32.31
N TYR A 110 -3.69 30.58 -32.91
CA TYR A 110 -3.22 30.67 -34.30
C TYR A 110 -1.80 30.13 -34.51
N ARG A 111 -0.87 30.43 -33.60
CA ARG A 111 0.49 29.88 -33.61
C ARG A 111 0.50 28.58 -32.84
N LYS A 112 1.09 27.53 -33.42
CA LYS A 112 1.21 26.22 -32.79
C LYS A 112 2.66 25.90 -32.43
N ILE A 113 2.84 25.20 -31.31
CA ILE A 113 4.13 24.73 -30.80
C ILE A 113 4.01 23.24 -30.49
N ASP A 114 5.09 22.49 -30.76
CA ASP A 114 5.12 21.05 -30.57
C ASP A 114 5.53 20.68 -29.14
N ILE A 115 4.67 19.91 -28.47
CA ILE A 115 5.00 19.15 -27.27
C ILE A 115 5.58 17.82 -27.69
N ARG A 116 6.67 17.38 -27.05
CA ARG A 116 7.47 16.22 -27.50
C ARG A 116 7.74 15.23 -26.38
N GLY A 117 7.76 13.96 -26.75
CA GLY A 117 8.11 12.85 -25.88
C GLY A 117 6.92 12.32 -25.08
N THR A 118 6.98 11.02 -24.76
CA THR A 118 5.94 10.30 -24.04
C THR A 118 5.51 11.01 -22.77
N TYR A 119 6.45 11.45 -21.93
CA TYR A 119 6.14 12.02 -20.62
C TYR A 119 5.28 13.28 -20.69
N MET A 120 5.63 14.27 -21.51
CA MET A 120 4.83 15.50 -21.62
C MET A 120 3.46 15.25 -22.27
N LEU A 121 3.36 14.28 -23.19
CA LEU A 121 2.10 13.91 -23.85
C LEU A 121 1.17 13.14 -22.89
N SER A 122 1.73 12.22 -22.11
CA SER A 122 1.06 11.56 -20.99
C SER A 122 0.55 12.59 -19.97
N ASN A 123 1.38 13.54 -19.55
CA ASN A 123 0.95 14.61 -18.66
C ASN A 123 -0.17 15.46 -19.28
N LEU A 124 -0.12 15.72 -20.58
CA LEU A 124 -1.20 16.42 -21.28
C LEU A 124 -2.50 15.62 -21.23
N LEU A 125 -2.48 14.32 -21.50
CA LEU A 125 -3.64 13.43 -21.37
C LEU A 125 -4.20 13.46 -19.93
N GLN A 126 -3.34 13.45 -18.92
CA GLN A 126 -3.74 13.51 -17.52
C GLN A 126 -4.40 14.85 -17.16
N GLU A 127 -3.80 15.98 -17.55
CA GLU A 127 -4.35 17.32 -17.28
C GLU A 127 -5.69 17.54 -18.02
N LEU A 128 -5.85 16.98 -19.22
CA LEU A 128 -7.12 16.98 -19.96
C LEU A 128 -8.21 16.22 -19.20
N ALA A 129 -7.89 15.02 -18.69
CA ALA A 129 -8.82 14.22 -17.90
C ALA A 129 -9.24 14.95 -16.61
N LEU A 130 -8.28 15.54 -15.88
CA LEU A 130 -8.56 16.33 -14.68
C LEU A 130 -9.44 17.54 -15.00
N ALA A 131 -9.13 18.28 -16.07
CA ALA A 131 -9.93 19.44 -16.48
C ALA A 131 -11.38 19.04 -16.83
N HIS A 132 -11.54 17.89 -17.51
CA HIS A 132 -12.85 17.34 -17.85
C HIS A 132 -13.66 17.01 -16.59
N ASP A 133 -13.06 16.40 -15.55
CA ASP A 133 -13.79 16.10 -14.29
C ASP A 133 -14.30 17.35 -13.58
N TYR A 134 -13.57 18.47 -13.69
CA TYR A 134 -14.01 19.78 -13.18
C TYR A 134 -14.95 20.52 -14.15
N GLY A 135 -15.47 19.83 -15.18
CA GLY A 135 -16.45 20.35 -16.14
C GLY A 135 -15.90 21.41 -17.10
N ARG A 136 -14.59 21.47 -17.31
CA ARG A 136 -13.96 22.46 -18.20
C ARG A 136 -13.95 21.98 -19.64
N LYS A 137 -14.59 22.75 -20.53
CA LYS A 137 -14.55 22.52 -21.99
C LYS A 137 -13.34 23.16 -22.66
N HIS A 138 -12.89 24.30 -22.14
CA HIS A 138 -11.75 25.04 -22.63
C HIS A 138 -10.85 25.44 -21.45
N ILE A 139 -9.54 25.28 -21.63
CA ILE A 139 -8.54 25.62 -20.62
C ILE A 139 -7.39 26.42 -21.23
N VAL A 140 -6.74 27.24 -20.39
CA VAL A 140 -5.40 27.76 -20.65
C VAL A 140 -4.45 26.92 -19.80
N LEU A 141 -3.52 26.21 -20.43
CA LEU A 141 -2.62 25.28 -19.76
C LEU A 141 -1.17 25.77 -19.85
N ASP A 142 -0.49 25.86 -18.71
CA ASP A 142 0.93 26.22 -18.66
C ASP A 142 1.82 25.04 -19.08
N GLU A 143 2.82 25.29 -19.94
CA GLU A 143 3.81 24.26 -20.34
C GLU A 143 4.58 23.72 -19.13
N ALA A 144 4.77 24.55 -18.09
CA ALA A 144 5.41 24.18 -16.83
C ALA A 144 4.73 23.00 -16.12
N ARG A 145 3.40 22.84 -16.29
CA ARG A 145 2.63 21.73 -15.71
C ARG A 145 2.83 20.42 -16.48
N LEU A 146 3.24 20.51 -17.75
CA LEU A 146 3.50 19.37 -18.63
C LEU A 146 4.94 18.87 -18.57
N ASN A 147 5.90 19.78 -18.38
CA ASN A 147 7.33 19.45 -18.23
C ASN A 147 7.82 19.49 -16.77
N GLU A 148 6.89 19.46 -15.82
CA GLU A 148 7.17 19.38 -14.38
C GLU A 148 8.17 18.24 -14.10
N ASN A 149 9.07 18.46 -13.14
CA ASN A 149 9.98 17.41 -12.71
C ASN A 149 9.15 16.21 -12.20
N PRO A 150 9.42 14.97 -12.66
CA PRO A 150 8.61 13.82 -12.29
C PRO A 150 8.59 13.53 -10.79
N VAL A 151 9.66 13.87 -10.07
CA VAL A 151 9.72 13.74 -8.61
C VAL A 151 8.73 14.67 -7.93
N ASP A 152 8.76 15.95 -8.33
CA ASP A 152 7.88 16.97 -7.77
C ASP A 152 6.42 16.70 -8.16
N ARG A 153 6.19 16.29 -9.41
CA ARG A 153 4.85 15.94 -9.91
C ARG A 153 4.23 14.78 -9.14
N LEU A 154 4.95 13.67 -8.97
CA LEU A 154 4.44 12.52 -8.24
C LEU A 154 4.21 12.84 -6.76
N SER A 155 5.16 13.51 -6.09
CA SER A 155 4.98 13.93 -4.68
C SER A 155 3.77 14.86 -4.52
N ARG A 156 3.55 15.79 -5.47
CA ARG A 156 2.39 16.67 -5.49
C ARG A 156 1.08 15.90 -5.70
N MET A 157 1.04 14.96 -6.65
CA MET A 157 -0.14 14.11 -6.88
C MET A 157 -0.47 13.25 -5.67
N ILE A 158 0.53 12.68 -5.00
CA ILE A 158 0.32 11.92 -3.77
C ILE A 158 -0.36 12.80 -2.71
N ARG A 159 0.24 13.97 -2.45
CA ARG A 159 -0.20 14.90 -1.40
C ARG A 159 -1.61 15.44 -1.59
N PHE A 160 -1.98 15.80 -2.82
CA PHE A 160 -3.19 16.59 -3.11
C PHE A 160 -4.27 15.85 -3.92
N ASN A 161 -4.00 14.64 -4.39
CA ASN A 161 -4.96 13.86 -5.17
C ASN A 161 -5.12 12.46 -4.59
N PHE A 162 -4.02 11.72 -4.42
CA PHE A 162 -4.09 10.30 -4.12
C PHE A 162 -4.59 10.02 -2.71
N TRP A 163 -4.13 10.76 -1.70
CA TRP A 163 -4.65 10.57 -0.33
C TRP A 163 -6.14 10.83 -0.23
N ASP A 164 -6.65 11.85 -0.92
CA ASP A 164 -8.08 12.14 -0.94
C ASP A 164 -8.85 11.04 -1.70
N GLY A 165 -8.29 10.55 -2.80
CA GLY A 165 -8.82 9.42 -3.56
C GLY A 165 -8.84 8.11 -2.77
N LEU A 166 -7.94 7.91 -1.81
CA LEU A 166 -7.88 6.73 -0.93
C LEU A 166 -8.65 6.92 0.39
N THR A 167 -9.12 8.12 0.71
CA THR A 167 -9.82 8.39 1.97
C THR A 167 -11.25 7.88 1.89
N ARG A 168 -11.70 7.16 2.92
CA ARG A 168 -13.08 6.69 3.11
C ARG A 168 -13.60 7.11 4.48
N ARG A 169 -14.92 7.08 4.63
CA ARG A 169 -15.67 7.19 5.89
C ARG A 169 -16.78 6.16 5.87
N ILE A 170 -17.31 5.80 7.04
CA ILE A 170 -18.52 4.95 7.16
C ILE A 170 -19.68 5.82 7.66
N ASP A 171 -20.07 6.79 6.85
CA ASP A 171 -21.19 7.71 7.10
C ASP A 171 -22.37 7.43 6.15
N ALA A 172 -23.49 8.13 6.32
CA ALA A 172 -24.70 7.88 5.53
C ALA A 172 -24.47 8.02 4.02
N ASP A 173 -23.61 8.97 3.60
CA ASP A 173 -23.34 9.30 2.19
C ASP A 173 -22.45 8.28 1.49
N SER A 174 -21.58 7.59 2.24
CA SER A 174 -20.55 6.69 1.71
C SER A 174 -20.97 5.23 1.64
N LEU A 175 -22.07 4.82 2.30
CA LEU A 175 -22.51 3.43 2.36
C LEU A 175 -22.69 2.78 0.98
N GLU A 176 -23.17 3.53 -0.01
CA GLU A 176 -23.37 3.02 -1.37
C GLU A 176 -22.05 2.61 -2.05
N VAL A 177 -20.94 3.26 -1.69
CA VAL A 177 -19.62 2.98 -2.25
C VAL A 177 -18.90 1.90 -1.47
N ILE A 178 -19.01 1.91 -0.14
CA ILE A 178 -18.17 1.06 0.74
C ILE A 178 -18.81 -0.28 1.11
N CYS A 179 -20.15 -0.36 1.16
CA CYS A 179 -20.82 -1.61 1.54
C CYS A 179 -20.73 -2.70 0.47
N PRO A 180 -20.80 -2.41 -0.85
CA PRO A 180 -20.61 -3.43 -1.87
C PRO A 180 -19.33 -4.21 -1.64
N ASP A 181 -19.45 -5.54 -1.67
CA ASP A 181 -18.34 -6.45 -1.48
C ASP A 181 -18.15 -7.28 -2.76
N PRO A 182 -17.14 -6.97 -3.59
CA PRO A 182 -16.86 -7.74 -4.81
C PRO A 182 -16.43 -9.19 -4.49
N LYS A 183 -16.07 -9.49 -3.23
CA LYS A 183 -15.65 -10.82 -2.77
C LYS A 183 -16.86 -11.65 -2.30
N ASN A 184 -18.03 -11.05 -2.07
CA ASN A 184 -19.24 -11.73 -1.64
C ASN A 184 -19.84 -12.61 -2.77
N ARG A 185 -19.98 -13.91 -2.50
CA ARG A 185 -20.58 -14.89 -3.43
C ARG A 185 -21.96 -15.39 -3.03
N SER A 186 -22.49 -14.93 -1.91
CA SER A 186 -23.81 -15.33 -1.46
C SER A 186 -24.90 -14.90 -2.46
N THR A 187 -26.03 -15.60 -2.40
CA THR A 187 -27.22 -15.28 -3.20
C THR A 187 -27.80 -13.92 -2.82
N ASN A 188 -27.71 -13.54 -1.54
CA ASN A 188 -28.11 -12.22 -1.06
C ASN A 188 -26.94 -11.23 -1.13
N ARG A 189 -27.01 -10.30 -2.09
CA ARG A 189 -26.02 -9.23 -2.27
C ARG A 189 -26.42 -7.91 -1.61
N ASN A 190 -27.46 -7.90 -0.78
CA ASN A 190 -27.84 -6.70 -0.04
C ASN A 190 -26.65 -6.22 0.81
N PRO A 191 -26.39 -4.91 0.84
CA PRO A 191 -25.36 -4.36 1.70
C PRO A 191 -25.74 -4.63 3.16
N ARG A 192 -24.79 -5.17 3.92
CA ARG A 192 -24.96 -5.47 5.34
C ARG A 192 -23.90 -4.78 6.17
N ILE A 193 -24.30 -4.24 7.31
CA ILE A 193 -23.42 -3.71 8.34
C ILE A 193 -23.67 -4.42 9.68
N TYR A 194 -22.59 -4.86 10.30
CA TYR A 194 -22.58 -5.51 11.60
C TYR A 194 -22.08 -4.52 12.65
N VAL A 195 -22.85 -4.38 13.73
CA VAL A 195 -22.61 -3.44 14.83
C VAL A 195 -22.35 -4.22 16.13
N PRO A 196 -21.33 -3.87 16.94
CA PRO A 196 -21.15 -4.43 18.28
C PRO A 196 -22.43 -4.34 19.13
N CYS A 197 -22.73 -5.37 19.92
CA CYS A 197 -23.96 -5.40 20.72
C CYS A 197 -24.05 -4.27 21.76
N ASP A 198 -22.91 -3.72 22.18
CA ASP A 198 -22.79 -2.66 23.16
C ASP A 198 -22.77 -1.25 22.54
N ASP A 199 -22.74 -1.15 21.22
CA ASP A 199 -22.76 0.13 20.49
C ASP A 199 -24.17 0.47 19.98
N HIS A 200 -25.05 0.82 20.93
CA HIS A 200 -26.44 1.17 20.63
C HIS A 200 -26.57 2.45 19.81
N GLU A 201 -25.62 3.39 19.93
CA GLU A 201 -25.63 4.64 19.19
C GLU A 201 -25.35 4.41 17.70
N ALA A 202 -24.31 3.63 17.36
CA ALA A 202 -24.03 3.26 15.97
C ALA A 202 -25.20 2.46 15.36
N TYR A 203 -25.79 1.53 16.11
CA TYR A 203 -26.93 0.76 15.61
C TYR A 203 -28.13 1.66 15.29
N ALA A 204 -28.49 2.57 16.19
CA ALA A 204 -29.58 3.51 15.97
C ALA A 204 -29.31 4.39 14.73
N PHE A 205 -28.07 4.87 14.58
CA PHE A 205 -27.65 5.64 13.41
C PHE A 205 -27.84 4.86 12.10
N TYR A 206 -27.26 3.66 11.97
CA TYR A 206 -27.36 2.89 10.72
C TYR A 206 -28.78 2.40 10.44
N LYS A 207 -29.59 2.13 11.48
CA LYS A 207 -31.03 1.86 11.31
C LYS A 207 -31.77 3.06 10.73
N GLN A 208 -31.49 4.26 11.22
CA GLN A 208 -32.06 5.48 10.66
C GLN A 208 -31.61 5.69 9.20
N VAL A 209 -30.34 5.44 8.88
CA VAL A 209 -29.85 5.52 7.49
C VAL A 209 -30.58 4.51 6.59
N ALA A 210 -30.78 3.27 7.04
CA ALA A 210 -31.54 2.26 6.29
C ALA A 210 -33.00 2.69 6.03
N GLU A 211 -33.64 3.37 6.99
CA GLU A 211 -35.01 3.88 6.84
C GLU A 211 -35.11 5.07 5.88
N VAL A 212 -34.13 5.98 5.91
CA VAL A 212 -34.08 7.14 5.01
C VAL A 212 -33.69 6.71 3.59
N ARG A 213 -32.73 5.78 3.46
CA ARG A 213 -32.18 5.30 2.18
C ARG A 213 -32.68 3.91 1.82
N LYS A 214 -34.01 3.74 1.75
CA LYS A 214 -34.65 2.44 1.45
C LYS A 214 -34.16 1.76 0.17
N HIS A 215 -33.70 2.54 -0.82
CA HIS A 215 -33.17 2.02 -2.08
C HIS A 215 -31.87 1.22 -1.90
N LEU A 216 -31.12 1.42 -0.81
CA LEU A 216 -29.92 0.66 -0.52
C LEU A 216 -30.24 -0.77 -0.06
N HIS A 217 -31.44 -1.03 0.45
CA HIS A 217 -31.78 -2.31 1.09
C HIS A 217 -30.76 -2.70 2.19
N LEU A 218 -30.28 -1.71 2.94
CA LEU A 218 -29.26 -1.89 3.98
C LEU A 218 -29.76 -2.76 5.13
N GLU A 219 -29.06 -3.86 5.39
CA GLU A 219 -29.30 -4.74 6.52
C GLU A 219 -28.37 -4.35 7.68
N VAL A 220 -28.94 -4.08 8.85
CA VAL A 220 -28.21 -3.65 10.05
C VAL A 220 -28.40 -4.70 11.14
N GLU A 221 -27.33 -5.39 11.49
CA GLU A 221 -27.35 -6.53 12.40
C GLU A 221 -26.42 -6.32 13.60
N TYR A 222 -26.86 -6.74 14.78
CA TYR A 222 -25.99 -6.80 15.95
C TYR A 222 -25.08 -8.04 15.87
N LEU A 223 -23.82 -7.85 16.24
CA LEU A 223 -22.93 -8.94 16.60
C LEU A 223 -23.30 -9.50 17.98
N PRO A 224 -23.00 -10.77 18.27
CA PRO A 224 -23.12 -11.32 19.61
C PRO A 224 -22.10 -10.66 20.56
N ARG A 225 -22.36 -10.76 21.86
CA ARG A 225 -21.44 -10.25 22.89
C ARG A 225 -20.09 -10.96 22.88
N GLU A 226 -20.09 -12.26 22.59
CA GLU A 226 -18.89 -13.07 22.41
C GLU A 226 -18.81 -13.51 20.95
N ILE A 227 -17.76 -13.07 20.26
CA ILE A 227 -17.51 -13.39 18.85
C ILE A 227 -16.59 -14.61 18.79
N THR A 228 -17.18 -15.79 18.57
CA THR A 228 -16.43 -17.06 18.45
C THR A 228 -16.10 -17.38 16.99
N ALA A 229 -15.11 -18.23 16.76
CA ALA A 229 -14.79 -18.72 15.41
C ALA A 229 -15.99 -19.42 14.73
N ASP A 230 -16.80 -20.15 15.51
CA ASP A 230 -18.03 -20.79 15.00
C ASP A 230 -19.09 -19.76 14.60
N TYR A 231 -19.24 -18.66 15.35
CA TYR A 231 -20.12 -17.58 14.95
C TYR A 231 -19.66 -16.94 13.63
N VAL A 232 -18.36 -16.63 13.50
CA VAL A 232 -17.81 -16.04 12.27
C VAL A 232 -18.08 -16.96 11.07
N LYS A 233 -17.87 -18.27 11.22
CA LYS A 233 -18.21 -19.26 10.19
C LYS A 233 -19.71 -19.30 9.87
N SER A 234 -20.58 -19.15 10.87
CA SER A 234 -22.05 -19.15 10.71
C SER A 234 -22.63 -17.97 9.94
N ILE A 235 -21.79 -16.97 9.63
CA ILE A 235 -22.19 -15.78 8.86
C ILE A 235 -21.40 -15.65 7.53
N ASN A 236 -20.71 -16.71 7.11
CA ASN A 236 -19.97 -16.75 5.84
C ASN A 236 -20.89 -16.58 4.60
N ASP A 237 -22.14 -17.01 4.70
CA ASP A 237 -23.18 -16.87 3.66
C ASP A 237 -23.90 -15.51 3.69
N ARG A 238 -23.59 -14.67 4.68
CA ARG A 238 -24.17 -13.34 4.86
C ARG A 238 -23.10 -12.34 5.31
N PRO A 239 -22.06 -12.11 4.48
CA PRO A 239 -20.98 -11.21 4.84
C PRO A 239 -21.48 -9.77 4.99
N GLY A 240 -20.72 -8.94 5.70
CA GLY A 240 -21.04 -7.55 5.94
C GLY A 240 -19.84 -6.73 6.39
N LEU A 241 -19.95 -5.41 6.24
CA LEU A 241 -18.98 -4.45 6.77
C LEU A 241 -19.13 -4.37 8.29
N LEU A 242 -18.03 -4.17 9.01
CA LEU A 242 -18.03 -3.93 10.45
C LEU A 242 -17.93 -2.43 10.71
N THR A 243 -18.70 -1.94 11.67
CA THR A 243 -18.62 -0.54 12.10
C THR A 243 -17.22 -0.21 12.62
N LEU A 244 -16.87 1.07 12.51
CA LEU A 244 -15.65 1.64 13.08
C LEU A 244 -16.03 2.82 13.98
N ALA A 245 -15.04 3.53 14.52
CA ALA A 245 -15.28 4.65 15.40
C ALA A 245 -16.11 5.74 14.70
N MET A 246 -17.04 6.32 15.45
CA MET A 246 -17.84 7.46 15.01
C MET A 246 -17.61 8.63 15.96
N ARG A 247 -17.59 9.84 15.41
CA ARG A 247 -17.54 11.08 16.17
C ARG A 247 -18.87 11.83 16.06
N LYS A 248 -19.27 12.41 17.19
CA LYS A 248 -20.48 13.22 17.29
C LYS A 248 -20.23 14.62 16.74
N VAL A 249 -21.06 15.08 15.82
CA VAL A 249 -20.99 16.40 15.19
C VAL A 249 -22.37 17.06 15.17
N LYS A 250 -22.40 18.36 14.93
CA LYS A 250 -23.65 19.12 14.75
C LYS A 250 -23.99 19.18 13.26
N ASP A 251 -25.24 18.85 12.91
CA ASP A 251 -25.75 19.05 11.55
C ASP A 251 -26.04 20.54 11.26
N GLU A 252 -26.46 20.86 10.03
CA GLU A 252 -26.80 22.23 9.61
C GLU A 252 -27.93 22.86 10.45
N ASN A 253 -28.75 22.04 11.10
CA ASN A 253 -29.87 22.44 11.95
C ASN A 253 -29.49 22.51 13.44
N GLY A 254 -28.24 22.23 13.80
CA GLY A 254 -27.74 22.22 15.18
C GLY A 254 -28.11 20.95 15.99
N ASN A 255 -28.68 19.94 15.34
CA ASN A 255 -28.94 18.64 15.96
C ASN A 255 -27.67 17.80 16.03
N ASP A 256 -27.63 16.91 17.01
CA ASP A 256 -26.56 15.93 17.12
C ASP A 256 -26.68 14.88 16.01
N THR A 257 -25.61 14.67 15.27
CA THR A 257 -25.47 13.58 14.28
C THR A 257 -24.10 12.92 14.44
N TYR A 258 -23.87 11.81 13.73
CA TYR A 258 -22.63 11.06 13.78
C TYR A 258 -21.97 11.02 12.40
N VAL A 259 -20.66 11.11 12.40
CA VAL A 259 -19.84 10.88 11.20
C VAL A 259 -18.76 9.87 11.55
N GLY A 260 -18.50 8.93 10.63
CA GLY A 260 -17.42 7.97 10.82
C GLY A 260 -16.06 8.65 10.86
N GLU A 261 -15.16 8.13 11.70
CA GLU A 261 -13.76 8.53 11.67
C GLU A 261 -13.14 8.13 10.31
N PRO A 262 -12.51 9.07 9.58
CA PRO A 262 -11.96 8.77 8.27
C PRO A 262 -10.76 7.84 8.35
N PHE A 263 -10.56 7.07 7.29
CA PHE A 263 -9.41 6.17 7.15
C PHE A 263 -8.97 6.10 5.70
N VAL A 264 -7.76 5.57 5.47
CA VAL A 264 -7.21 5.33 4.16
C VAL A 264 -7.30 3.84 3.81
N VAL A 265 -7.77 3.54 2.59
CA VAL A 265 -7.74 2.18 2.04
C VAL A 265 -6.41 1.93 1.30
N PRO A 266 -6.00 0.67 1.08
CA PRO A 266 -4.81 0.39 0.28
C PRO A 266 -4.93 0.89 -1.17
N GLY A 267 -6.10 0.79 -1.79
CA GLY A 267 -6.39 1.32 -3.13
C GLY A 267 -6.96 0.28 -4.10
N GLY A 268 -7.50 0.74 -5.23
CA GLY A 268 -8.10 -0.12 -6.24
C GLY A 268 -9.40 -0.76 -5.76
N ARG A 269 -9.44 -2.10 -5.60
CA ARG A 269 -10.67 -2.83 -5.27
C ARG A 269 -11.04 -2.86 -3.78
N PHE A 270 -10.19 -2.30 -2.92
CA PHE A 270 -10.33 -2.38 -1.46
C PHE A 270 -11.12 -1.18 -0.92
N ASN A 271 -12.19 -1.44 -0.17
CA ASN A 271 -13.01 -0.42 0.49
C ASN A 271 -12.94 -0.51 2.02
N GLU A 272 -12.16 -1.46 2.54
CA GLU A 272 -11.97 -1.74 3.95
C GLU A 272 -10.73 -1.04 4.51
N MET A 273 -10.76 -0.73 5.81
CA MET A 273 -9.57 -0.35 6.54
C MET A 273 -8.76 -1.61 6.85
N TYR A 274 -7.54 -1.69 6.31
CA TYR A 274 -6.62 -2.81 6.54
C TYR A 274 -5.67 -2.53 7.72
N GLY A 275 -5.26 -3.58 8.44
CA GLY A 275 -4.40 -3.48 9.63
C GLY A 275 -3.03 -2.82 9.35
N TRP A 276 -2.06 -3.58 8.85
CA TRP A 276 -0.70 -3.08 8.71
C TRP A 276 -0.51 -2.05 7.56
N ASP A 277 -1.33 -2.09 6.50
CA ASP A 277 -1.34 -1.10 5.42
C ASP A 277 -1.59 0.32 5.95
N SER A 278 -2.44 0.44 6.97
CA SER A 278 -2.75 1.74 7.59
C SER A 278 -1.53 2.35 8.29
N TYR A 279 -0.66 1.54 8.90
CA TYR A 279 0.59 2.03 9.49
C TYR A 279 1.51 2.60 8.41
N PHE A 280 1.73 1.87 7.32
CA PHE A 280 2.58 2.35 6.24
C PHE A 280 2.00 3.59 5.57
N SER A 281 0.69 3.61 5.32
CA SER A 281 -0.01 4.80 4.80
C SER A 281 0.11 5.99 5.76
N ALA A 282 0.02 5.74 7.07
CA ALA A 282 0.20 6.76 8.10
C ALA A 282 1.57 7.45 8.03
N LEU A 283 2.65 6.71 7.77
CA LEU A 283 3.98 7.34 7.61
C LEU A 283 3.98 8.38 6.49
N GLY A 284 3.38 8.07 5.34
CA GLY A 284 3.25 9.00 4.21
C GLY A 284 2.35 10.19 4.51
N LEU A 285 1.20 9.94 5.15
CA LEU A 285 0.26 10.98 5.56
C LEU A 285 0.89 11.97 6.55
N LEU A 286 1.70 11.49 7.50
CA LEU A 286 2.42 12.34 8.44
C LEU A 286 3.45 13.22 7.72
N GLU A 287 4.19 12.69 6.73
CA GLU A 287 5.10 13.50 5.90
C GLU A 287 4.36 14.57 5.07
N ASP A 288 3.10 14.30 4.72
CA ASP A 288 2.21 15.24 4.03
C ASP A 288 1.36 16.11 4.96
N GLY A 289 1.57 16.03 6.28
CA GLY A 289 0.91 16.89 7.28
C GLY A 289 -0.55 16.54 7.58
N ARG A 290 -1.04 15.36 7.17
CA ARG A 290 -2.42 14.87 7.35
C ARG A 290 -2.60 14.15 8.70
N ILE A 291 -2.20 14.83 9.79
CA ILE A 291 -2.10 14.25 11.14
C ILE A 291 -3.46 13.82 11.70
N ASP A 292 -4.51 14.59 11.40
CA ASP A 292 -5.90 14.33 11.77
C ASP A 292 -6.45 13.03 11.18
N LEU A 293 -6.13 12.75 9.91
CA LEU A 293 -6.50 11.51 9.25
C LEU A 293 -5.80 10.31 9.89
N VAL A 294 -4.52 10.44 10.25
CA VAL A 294 -3.78 9.37 10.94
C VAL A 294 -4.34 9.13 12.35
N ARG A 295 -4.64 10.20 13.09
CA ARG A 295 -5.30 10.10 14.40
C ARG A 295 -6.62 9.34 14.31
N SER A 296 -7.42 9.62 13.27
CA SER A 296 -8.70 8.95 13.02
C SER A 296 -8.53 7.44 12.76
N MET A 297 -7.50 7.04 12.02
CA MET A 297 -7.15 5.62 11.85
C MET A 297 -6.75 4.95 13.18
N VAL A 298 -6.00 5.64 14.03
CA VAL A 298 -5.64 5.13 15.36
C VAL A 298 -6.89 4.95 16.24
N GLU A 299 -7.88 5.84 16.16
CA GLU A 299 -9.18 5.66 16.82
C GLU A 299 -9.92 4.43 16.32
N ASN A 300 -9.91 4.21 15.01
CA ASN A 300 -10.52 3.03 14.40
C ASN A 300 -9.87 1.73 14.90
N PHE A 301 -8.55 1.69 15.10
CA PHE A 301 -7.88 0.55 15.71
C PHE A 301 -8.24 0.33 17.18
N ALA A 302 -8.29 1.40 17.97
CA ALA A 302 -8.75 1.31 19.35
C ALA A 302 -10.20 0.80 19.44
N TYR A 303 -11.07 1.24 18.52
CA TYR A 303 -12.44 0.72 18.39
C TYR A 303 -12.45 -0.78 18.05
N GLN A 304 -11.65 -1.22 17.09
CA GLN A 304 -11.55 -2.64 16.72
C GLN A 304 -11.07 -3.50 17.90
N ILE A 305 -10.05 -3.06 18.64
CA ILE A 305 -9.57 -3.81 19.81
C ILE A 305 -10.62 -3.83 20.93
N LYS A 306 -11.33 -2.72 21.15
CA LYS A 306 -12.38 -2.65 22.15
C LYS A 306 -13.51 -3.63 21.86
N HIS A 307 -14.04 -3.62 20.63
CA HIS A 307 -15.27 -4.34 20.27
C HIS A 307 -15.05 -5.70 19.59
N TYR A 308 -13.93 -5.91 18.91
CA TYR A 308 -13.58 -7.15 18.18
C TYR A 308 -12.38 -7.90 18.78
N GLY A 309 -11.78 -7.33 19.84
CA GLY A 309 -10.69 -7.93 20.62
C GLY A 309 -9.31 -7.83 19.98
N LYS A 310 -9.20 -7.36 18.73
CA LYS A 310 -7.93 -7.25 17.99
C LYS A 310 -8.05 -6.24 16.85
N ILE A 311 -6.92 -5.74 16.36
CA ILE A 311 -6.89 -5.12 15.03
C ILE A 311 -7.22 -6.21 14.01
N LEU A 312 -8.17 -5.94 13.13
CA LEU A 312 -8.61 -6.91 12.12
C LEU A 312 -7.71 -6.81 10.89
N ASN A 313 -7.62 -7.91 10.13
CA ASN A 313 -7.01 -7.87 8.80
C ASN A 313 -7.66 -6.79 7.93
N ALA A 314 -9.00 -6.80 7.86
CA ALA A 314 -9.82 -5.70 7.38
C ALA A 314 -11.17 -5.70 8.10
N ASN A 315 -11.92 -4.59 8.08
CA ASN A 315 -13.18 -4.47 8.83
C ASN A 315 -14.39 -5.13 8.13
N ARG A 316 -14.30 -6.43 7.82
CA ARG A 316 -15.41 -7.27 7.31
C ARG A 316 -15.62 -8.49 8.21
N SER A 317 -16.84 -9.01 8.22
CA SER A 317 -17.23 -10.13 9.11
C SER A 317 -16.32 -11.36 9.01
N TYR A 318 -15.91 -11.77 7.82
CA TYR A 318 -15.01 -12.92 7.58
C TYR A 318 -13.55 -12.68 8.01
N TYR A 319 -13.23 -11.49 8.52
CA TYR A 319 -11.94 -11.17 9.14
C TYR A 319 -11.98 -11.08 10.67
N LEU A 320 -13.13 -11.25 11.32
CA LEU A 320 -13.27 -11.18 12.80
C LEU A 320 -12.35 -12.15 13.56
N ALA A 321 -11.99 -13.27 12.94
CA ALA A 321 -11.10 -14.28 13.51
C ALA A 321 -9.60 -14.09 13.15
N ARG A 322 -9.23 -13.00 12.47
CA ARG A 322 -7.90 -12.82 11.88
C ARG A 322 -7.36 -11.40 12.02
N SER A 323 -6.11 -11.29 12.47
CA SER A 323 -5.39 -10.02 12.63
C SER A 323 -4.50 -9.70 11.42
N GLN A 324 -3.58 -8.76 11.61
CA GLN A 324 -2.42 -8.44 10.76
C GLN A 324 -1.22 -8.01 11.63
N PRO A 325 -0.01 -7.83 11.07
CA PRO A 325 1.18 -7.45 11.84
C PRO A 325 0.95 -6.18 12.70
N PRO A 326 1.28 -6.20 14.01
CA PRO A 326 0.90 -5.14 14.94
C PRO A 326 1.84 -3.93 14.93
N PHE A 327 1.30 -2.73 14.70
CA PHE A 327 2.04 -1.46 14.64
C PHE A 327 1.41 -0.31 15.47
N LEU A 328 0.42 -0.61 16.32
CA LEU A 328 -0.40 0.44 16.97
C LEU A 328 0.42 1.37 17.87
N THR A 329 1.38 0.85 18.63
CA THR A 329 2.20 1.65 19.56
C THR A 329 2.99 2.71 18.81
N ASP A 330 3.76 2.31 17.80
CA ASP A 330 4.58 3.21 17.00
C ASP A 330 3.71 4.22 16.23
N MET A 331 2.60 3.76 15.65
CA MET A 331 1.64 4.63 14.95
C MET A 331 1.07 5.72 15.88
N ALA A 332 0.69 5.36 17.10
CA ALA A 332 0.14 6.29 18.09
C ALA A 332 1.19 7.31 18.56
N ILE A 333 2.42 6.87 18.81
CA ILE A 333 3.54 7.73 19.22
C ILE A 333 3.84 8.76 18.13
N LYS A 334 3.95 8.33 16.87
CA LYS A 334 4.22 9.24 15.75
C LYS A 334 3.14 10.31 15.55
N VAL A 335 1.88 9.98 15.84
CA VAL A 335 0.81 10.99 15.87
C VAL A 335 1.03 11.95 17.04
N TYR A 336 1.24 11.43 18.25
CA TYR A 336 1.45 12.23 19.46
C TYR A 336 2.58 13.25 19.31
N GLU A 337 3.72 12.84 18.76
CA GLU A 337 4.89 13.70 18.49
C GLU A 337 4.59 14.86 17.52
N ARG A 338 3.53 14.76 16.73
CA ARG A 338 3.11 15.76 15.75
C ARG A 338 1.92 16.60 16.23
N LEU A 339 1.31 16.29 17.38
CA LEU A 339 0.22 17.08 17.95
C LEU A 339 0.73 18.39 18.56
N SER A 340 -0.12 19.42 18.59
CA SER A 340 0.26 20.71 19.18
C SER A 340 0.55 20.57 20.68
N PRO A 341 1.67 21.10 21.18
CA PRO A 341 1.99 21.10 22.61
C PRO A 341 1.01 21.95 23.44
N ASP A 342 0.24 22.86 22.83
CA ASP A 342 -0.74 23.70 23.53
C ASP A 342 -1.88 22.88 24.19
N LYS A 343 -2.06 21.63 23.75
CA LYS A 343 -3.09 20.70 24.22
C LYS A 343 -2.48 19.48 24.90
N GLU A 344 -1.32 19.63 25.54
CA GLU A 344 -0.56 18.52 26.12
C GLU A 344 -1.40 17.54 26.95
N GLN A 345 -2.25 18.04 27.85
CA GLN A 345 -3.08 17.18 28.70
C GLN A 345 -4.13 16.38 27.92
N GLU A 346 -4.73 16.97 26.87
CA GLU A 346 -5.65 16.27 25.97
C GLU A 346 -4.90 15.20 25.17
N ASN A 347 -3.70 15.52 24.69
CA ASN A 347 -2.86 14.60 23.91
C ASN A 347 -2.39 13.42 24.76
N LYS A 348 -1.97 13.66 26.01
CA LYS A 348 -1.58 12.61 26.96
C LYS A 348 -2.76 11.71 27.31
N ALA A 349 -3.94 12.29 27.56
CA ALA A 349 -5.16 11.52 27.81
C ALA A 349 -5.56 10.65 26.60
N TRP A 350 -5.43 11.19 25.39
CA TRP A 350 -5.63 10.45 24.16
C TRP A 350 -4.64 9.28 24.05
N LEU A 351 -3.34 9.53 24.22
CA LEU A 351 -2.30 8.50 24.14
C LEU A 351 -2.51 7.39 25.17
N ARG A 352 -2.86 7.73 26.43
CA ARG A 352 -3.22 6.74 27.47
C ARG A 352 -4.35 5.82 27.02
N ARG A 353 -5.41 6.35 26.42
CA ARG A 353 -6.55 5.57 25.93
C ARG A 353 -6.13 4.62 24.80
N ILE A 354 -5.30 5.09 23.87
CA ILE A 354 -4.83 4.25 22.77
C ILE A 354 -3.91 3.13 23.30
N LEU A 355 -2.97 3.45 24.19
CA LEU A 355 -2.08 2.44 24.76
C LEU A 355 -2.81 1.43 25.66
N LYS A 356 -3.89 1.81 26.34
CA LYS A 356 -4.82 0.86 26.98
C LYS A 356 -5.30 -0.22 26.00
N SER A 357 -5.59 0.18 24.75
CA SER A 357 -6.00 -0.75 23.69
C SER A 357 -4.81 -1.60 23.22
N ALA A 358 -3.64 -1.01 23.00
CA ALA A 358 -2.44 -1.76 22.60
C ALA A 358 -2.02 -2.80 23.64
N ILE A 359 -2.11 -2.50 24.94
CA ILE A 359 -1.83 -3.44 26.03
C ILE A 359 -2.84 -4.59 26.03
N LYS A 360 -4.13 -4.29 25.81
CA LYS A 360 -5.16 -5.33 25.65
C LYS A 360 -4.84 -6.26 24.49
N GLU A 361 -4.52 -5.70 23.32
CA GLU A 361 -4.12 -6.49 22.14
C GLU A 361 -2.88 -7.36 22.42
N TYR A 362 -1.86 -6.79 23.06
CA TYR A 362 -0.66 -7.53 23.44
C TYR A 362 -0.98 -8.77 24.29
N TRP A 363 -1.78 -8.62 25.35
CA TRP A 363 -2.09 -9.72 26.26
C TRP A 363 -3.13 -10.70 25.74
N GLU A 364 -4.22 -10.22 25.14
CA GLU A 364 -5.35 -11.05 24.73
C GLU A 364 -5.19 -11.68 23.34
N VAL A 365 -4.27 -11.17 22.51
CA VAL A 365 -4.05 -11.68 21.14
C VAL A 365 -2.66 -12.30 20.99
N TRP A 366 -1.61 -11.52 21.22
CA TRP A 366 -0.26 -11.93 20.81
C TRP A 366 0.47 -12.77 21.86
N MET A 367 0.22 -12.51 23.13
CA MET A 367 0.77 -13.24 24.28
C MET A 367 -0.23 -14.24 24.89
N SER A 368 -1.25 -14.60 24.11
CA SER A 368 -2.26 -15.61 24.46
C SER A 368 -2.16 -16.84 23.56
N GLU A 369 -2.60 -17.98 24.06
CA GLU A 369 -2.80 -19.16 23.21
C GLU A 369 -3.98 -18.92 22.25
N PRO A 370 -3.89 -19.40 20.99
CA PRO A 370 -2.87 -20.32 20.46
C PRO A 370 -1.63 -19.64 19.85
N ARG A 371 -1.57 -18.30 19.76
CA ARG A 371 -0.45 -17.58 19.13
C ARG A 371 0.85 -17.72 19.91
N LEU A 372 0.78 -17.59 21.23
CA LEU A 372 1.93 -17.81 22.11
C LEU A 372 2.36 -19.28 22.09
N ASP A 373 3.64 -19.53 21.83
CA ASP A 373 4.26 -20.82 22.09
C ASP A 373 4.83 -20.86 23.52
N LYS A 374 4.36 -21.80 24.33
CA LYS A 374 4.77 -21.93 25.74
C LYS A 374 6.22 -22.37 25.93
N LYS A 375 6.85 -22.99 24.92
CA LYS A 375 8.23 -23.49 25.04
C LYS A 375 9.25 -22.39 24.80
N THR A 376 9.15 -21.70 23.68
CA THR A 376 10.04 -20.60 23.32
C THR A 376 9.65 -19.29 23.98
N MET A 377 8.39 -19.14 24.39
CA MET A 377 7.77 -17.89 24.82
C MET A 377 7.86 -16.79 23.75
N LEU A 378 7.86 -17.21 22.48
CA LEU A 378 7.68 -16.37 21.29
C LEU A 378 6.28 -16.59 20.72
N SER A 379 5.84 -15.64 19.89
CA SER A 379 4.50 -15.66 19.29
C SER A 379 4.56 -16.06 17.83
N ARG A 380 3.44 -16.61 17.34
CA ARG A 380 3.24 -17.10 15.97
C ARG A 380 1.96 -16.50 15.41
N TYR A 381 1.90 -16.35 14.08
CA TYR A 381 0.63 -16.10 13.40
C TYR A 381 -0.20 -17.37 13.44
N ARG A 382 -1.20 -17.45 14.32
CA ARG A 382 -2.00 -18.67 14.55
C ARG A 382 -3.44 -18.29 14.89
N PRO A 383 -4.24 -17.90 13.89
CA PRO A 383 -5.61 -17.42 14.11
C PRO A 383 -6.61 -18.54 14.43
N ASP A 384 -7.67 -18.18 15.16
CA ASP A 384 -8.67 -19.11 15.72
C ASP A 384 -9.75 -19.58 14.71
N GLY A 385 -9.78 -18.99 13.51
CA GLY A 385 -10.82 -19.27 12.50
C GLY A 385 -10.92 -20.76 12.13
N SER A 386 -12.10 -21.19 11.66
CA SER A 386 -12.36 -22.57 11.24
C SER A 386 -13.06 -22.64 9.88
N GLY A 387 -12.95 -23.79 9.21
CA GLY A 387 -13.51 -24.00 7.87
C GLY A 387 -12.71 -23.35 6.74
N ILE A 388 -13.33 -23.33 5.55
CA ILE A 388 -12.75 -22.77 4.32
C ILE A 388 -12.96 -21.25 4.32
N PRO A 389 -11.91 -20.43 4.09
CA PRO A 389 -12.04 -18.98 3.95
C PRO A 389 -13.01 -18.60 2.82
N PRO A 390 -14.08 -17.83 3.09
CA PRO A 390 -15.11 -17.52 2.09
C PRO A 390 -14.68 -16.45 1.06
N GLU A 391 -13.68 -15.64 1.36
CA GLU A 391 -13.27 -14.47 0.58
C GLU A 391 -12.39 -14.80 -0.64
N THR A 392 -11.78 -15.99 -0.67
CA THR A 392 -10.86 -16.42 -1.74
C THR A 392 -11.63 -16.91 -2.95
N GLU A 393 -11.14 -16.69 -4.18
CA GLU A 393 -11.78 -17.09 -5.46
C GLU A 393 -12.37 -18.53 -5.45
N ALA A 394 -13.46 -18.77 -6.18
CA ALA A 394 -14.21 -20.03 -6.08
C ALA A 394 -13.36 -21.26 -6.48
N SER A 395 -12.46 -21.07 -7.44
CA SER A 395 -11.52 -22.10 -7.89
C SER A 395 -10.27 -22.24 -7.01
N HIS A 396 -10.05 -21.32 -6.05
CA HIS A 396 -8.77 -21.17 -5.35
C HIS A 396 -8.35 -22.45 -4.62
N PHE A 397 -9.28 -23.10 -3.91
CA PHE A 397 -9.00 -24.32 -3.14
C PHE A 397 -9.44 -25.61 -3.83
N VAL A 398 -9.95 -25.56 -5.07
CA VAL A 398 -10.48 -26.75 -5.77
C VAL A 398 -9.46 -27.87 -5.83
N HIS A 399 -8.22 -27.55 -6.23
CA HIS A 399 -7.12 -28.52 -6.35
C HIS A 399 -6.71 -29.15 -5.01
N ILE A 400 -6.96 -28.48 -3.88
CA ILE A 400 -6.71 -29.00 -2.53
C ILE A 400 -7.87 -29.85 -2.05
N LEU A 401 -9.11 -29.45 -2.36
CA LEU A 401 -10.33 -30.08 -1.85
C LEU A 401 -10.77 -31.30 -2.66
N GLU A 402 -10.52 -31.33 -3.98
CA GLU A 402 -10.91 -32.44 -4.86
C GLU A 402 -10.42 -33.83 -4.42
N PRO A 403 -9.17 -34.01 -3.98
CA PRO A 403 -8.70 -35.29 -3.45
C PRO A 403 -9.53 -35.78 -2.25
N TYR A 404 -9.93 -34.86 -1.36
CA TYR A 404 -10.76 -35.20 -0.20
C TYR A 404 -12.20 -35.50 -0.60
N ALA A 405 -12.78 -34.73 -1.53
CA ALA A 405 -14.12 -35.02 -2.06
C ALA A 405 -14.17 -36.44 -2.69
N LYS A 406 -13.15 -36.80 -3.49
CA LYS A 406 -13.00 -38.14 -4.06
C LYS A 406 -12.82 -39.23 -2.98
N LYS A 407 -12.03 -38.96 -1.93
CA LYS A 407 -11.86 -39.86 -0.76
C LYS A 407 -13.21 -40.17 -0.08
N HIS A 408 -14.11 -39.20 0.01
CA HIS A 408 -15.45 -39.36 0.62
C HIS A 408 -16.53 -39.81 -0.37
N ASN A 409 -16.20 -39.98 -1.66
CA ASN A 409 -17.12 -40.38 -2.72
C ASN A 409 -18.37 -39.48 -2.83
N ILE A 410 -18.17 -38.16 -2.69
CA ILE A 410 -19.20 -37.13 -2.83
C ILE A 410 -18.74 -36.03 -3.80
N THR A 411 -19.65 -35.16 -4.22
CA THR A 411 -19.30 -34.01 -5.07
C THR A 411 -18.48 -32.99 -4.29
N LEU A 412 -17.75 -32.12 -5.00
CA LEU A 412 -16.95 -31.08 -4.36
C LEU A 412 -17.82 -30.11 -3.54
N ASP A 413 -18.97 -29.68 -4.07
CA ASP A 413 -19.88 -28.77 -3.38
C ASP A 413 -20.45 -29.42 -2.11
N GLU A 414 -20.87 -30.70 -2.18
CA GLU A 414 -21.35 -31.45 -1.02
C GLU A 414 -20.25 -31.63 0.03
N PHE A 415 -18.99 -31.84 -0.40
CA PHE A 415 -17.85 -31.91 0.50
C PHE A 415 -17.63 -30.57 1.22
N ILE A 416 -17.63 -29.45 0.49
CA ILE A 416 -17.45 -28.10 1.05
C ILE A 416 -18.52 -27.81 2.12
N GLU A 417 -19.78 -28.09 1.80
CA GLU A 417 -20.90 -27.91 2.75
C GLU A 417 -20.72 -28.76 4.01
N LYS A 418 -20.46 -30.07 3.85
CA LYS A 418 -20.30 -30.99 4.98
C LYS A 418 -19.06 -30.71 5.82
N TYR A 419 -17.96 -30.27 5.19
CA TYR A 419 -16.73 -29.90 5.88
C TYR A 419 -16.94 -28.62 6.71
N ASN A 420 -17.52 -27.56 6.11
CA ASN A 420 -17.81 -26.32 6.83
C ASN A 420 -18.84 -26.52 7.97
N ALA A 421 -19.81 -27.41 7.78
CA ALA A 421 -20.77 -27.81 8.80
C ALA A 421 -20.17 -28.68 9.92
N GLY A 422 -18.92 -29.15 9.78
CA GLY A 422 -18.25 -30.03 10.74
C GLY A 422 -18.75 -31.48 10.73
N ALA A 423 -19.56 -31.86 9.72
CA ALA A 423 -20.03 -33.23 9.53
C ALA A 423 -18.92 -34.15 9.01
N ILE A 424 -17.97 -33.60 8.24
CA ILE A 424 -16.73 -34.26 7.83
C ILE A 424 -15.58 -33.63 8.61
N LYS A 425 -14.70 -34.47 9.18
CA LYS A 425 -13.48 -34.05 9.89
C LYS A 425 -12.27 -34.60 9.17
N GLU A 426 -11.39 -33.71 8.73
CA GLU A 426 -10.15 -34.05 8.03
C GLU A 426 -9.00 -33.24 8.67
N PRO A 427 -8.29 -33.81 9.67
CA PRO A 427 -7.28 -33.07 10.43
C PRO A 427 -6.16 -32.48 9.55
N GLU A 428 -5.76 -33.18 8.49
CA GLU A 428 -4.76 -32.70 7.52
C GLU A 428 -5.25 -31.45 6.76
N LEU A 429 -6.56 -31.39 6.46
CA LEU A 429 -7.19 -30.25 5.81
C LEU A 429 -7.39 -29.09 6.80
N ASP A 430 -7.72 -29.40 8.05
CA ASP A 430 -7.80 -28.42 9.15
C ASP A 430 -6.44 -27.72 9.37
N GLU A 431 -5.35 -28.50 9.37
CA GLU A 431 -3.98 -28.00 9.45
C GLU A 431 -3.62 -27.14 8.24
N TYR A 432 -3.95 -27.58 7.02
CA TYR A 432 -3.76 -26.77 5.82
C TYR A 432 -4.44 -25.40 5.92
N PHE A 433 -5.71 -25.35 6.31
CA PHE A 433 -6.43 -24.07 6.43
C PHE A 433 -5.97 -23.24 7.61
N LEU A 434 -5.43 -23.84 8.68
CA LEU A 434 -4.76 -23.10 9.74
C LEU A 434 -3.52 -22.37 9.18
N HIS A 435 -2.71 -23.05 8.39
CA HIS A 435 -1.55 -22.43 7.72
C HIS A 435 -1.96 -21.35 6.72
N ASP A 436 -2.99 -21.56 5.89
CA ASP A 436 -3.51 -20.52 4.98
C ASP A 436 -3.95 -19.26 5.74
N ARG A 437 -4.73 -19.42 6.83
CA ARG A 437 -5.17 -18.28 7.63
C ARG A 437 -3.99 -17.57 8.31
N ALA A 438 -3.00 -18.32 8.78
CA ALA A 438 -1.77 -17.77 9.34
C ALA A 438 -0.96 -16.96 8.31
N VAL A 439 -0.86 -17.44 7.07
CA VAL A 439 -0.19 -16.70 5.98
C VAL A 439 -0.87 -15.33 5.78
N ARG A 440 -2.21 -15.31 5.76
CA ARG A 440 -2.98 -14.05 5.62
C ARG A 440 -2.85 -13.12 6.83
N GLU A 441 -2.78 -13.68 8.04
CA GLU A 441 -2.50 -12.91 9.26
C GLU A 441 -1.08 -12.33 9.25
N SER A 442 -0.12 -12.97 8.59
CA SER A 442 1.24 -12.46 8.46
C SER A 442 1.39 -11.26 7.52
N GLY A 443 0.36 -10.97 6.70
CA GLY A 443 0.41 -9.99 5.61
C GLY A 443 1.18 -10.44 4.36
N HIS A 444 1.86 -11.59 4.40
CA HIS A 444 2.66 -12.12 3.30
C HIS A 444 1.94 -13.23 2.52
N ASP A 445 0.66 -13.06 2.20
CA ASP A 445 -0.12 -13.99 1.37
C ASP A 445 0.11 -13.76 -0.13
N THR A 446 0.84 -14.63 -0.86
CA THR A 446 1.60 -15.81 -0.38
C THR A 446 3.11 -15.73 -0.68
N THR A 447 3.87 -16.52 0.08
CA THR A 447 5.33 -16.74 -0.02
C THR A 447 5.66 -18.20 0.29
N TYR A 448 6.68 -18.75 -0.37
CA TYR A 448 7.20 -20.09 -0.05
C TYR A 448 7.84 -20.19 1.33
N ARG A 449 8.16 -19.07 1.98
CA ARG A 449 8.58 -19.03 3.39
C ARG A 449 7.52 -19.63 4.33
N PHE A 450 6.24 -19.47 3.97
CA PHE A 450 5.09 -19.76 4.83
C PHE A 450 4.23 -20.92 4.34
N ASP A 451 4.51 -21.46 3.15
CA ASP A 451 3.73 -22.54 2.54
C ASP A 451 3.66 -23.78 3.45
N LYS A 452 2.44 -24.09 3.92
CA LYS A 452 2.11 -25.22 4.81
C LYS A 452 2.85 -25.25 6.16
N VAL A 453 3.48 -24.14 6.57
CA VAL A 453 4.28 -24.12 7.82
C VAL A 453 4.02 -22.88 8.69
N CYS A 454 3.46 -21.80 8.14
CA CYS A 454 3.31 -20.50 8.81
C CYS A 454 2.84 -20.53 10.27
N ALA A 455 1.73 -21.24 10.56
CA ALA A 455 1.16 -21.36 11.90
C ALA A 455 2.05 -22.01 12.97
N ASN A 456 3.15 -22.64 12.57
CA ASN A 456 4.13 -23.25 13.46
C ASN A 456 5.35 -22.34 13.67
N LEU A 457 5.54 -21.32 12.83
CA LEU A 457 6.72 -20.47 12.83
C LEU A 457 6.60 -19.33 13.84
N ALA A 458 7.56 -19.27 14.77
CA ALA A 458 7.87 -18.04 15.48
C ALA A 458 8.72 -17.17 14.54
N THR A 459 8.07 -16.18 13.93
CA THR A 459 8.71 -15.39 12.87
C THR A 459 9.54 -14.24 13.44
N VAL A 460 10.63 -13.88 12.75
CA VAL A 460 11.37 -12.64 13.06
C VAL A 460 10.47 -11.41 12.93
N ASP A 461 9.53 -11.46 11.99
CA ASP A 461 8.54 -10.42 11.72
C ASP A 461 7.76 -10.08 12.99
N LEU A 462 6.95 -11.03 13.49
CA LEU A 462 6.05 -10.78 14.61
C LEU A 462 6.82 -10.49 15.90
N ASN A 463 7.89 -11.24 16.17
CA ASN A 463 8.57 -11.12 17.46
C ASN A 463 9.38 -9.82 17.57
N THR A 464 9.87 -9.25 16.46
CA THR A 464 10.47 -7.90 16.48
C THR A 464 9.41 -6.81 16.67
N LEU A 465 8.20 -6.97 16.12
CA LEU A 465 7.08 -6.06 16.37
C LEU A 465 6.61 -6.11 17.82
N LEU A 466 6.58 -7.29 18.45
CA LEU A 466 6.24 -7.42 19.87
C LEU A 466 7.32 -6.84 20.79
N TYR A 467 8.60 -6.98 20.42
CA TYR A 467 9.68 -6.26 21.11
C TYR A 467 9.47 -4.75 21.03
N LYS A 468 9.05 -4.26 19.86
CA LYS A 468 8.75 -2.83 19.69
C LYS A 468 7.56 -2.39 20.55
N TYR A 469 6.49 -3.17 20.66
CA TYR A 469 5.38 -2.89 21.59
C TYR A 469 5.89 -2.77 23.03
N GLU A 470 6.72 -3.72 23.47
CA GLU A 470 7.26 -3.74 24.84
C GLU A 470 8.13 -2.51 25.13
N MET A 471 9.04 -2.16 24.21
CA MET A 471 9.88 -0.98 24.32
C MET A 471 9.06 0.33 24.27
N ASP A 472 8.13 0.43 23.32
CA ASP A 472 7.30 1.63 23.14
C ASP A 472 6.46 1.92 24.38
N ILE A 473 5.83 0.89 24.97
CA ILE A 473 5.04 1.06 26.18
C ILE A 473 5.94 1.53 27.32
N ALA A 474 7.13 0.93 27.50
CA ALA A 474 8.07 1.36 28.54
C ALA A 474 8.51 2.82 28.37
N ASP A 475 8.97 3.18 27.17
CA ASP A 475 9.48 4.52 26.88
C ASP A 475 8.38 5.57 27.00
N VAL A 476 7.17 5.30 26.50
CA VAL A 476 6.06 6.26 26.60
C VAL A 476 5.61 6.49 28.05
N ILE A 477 5.59 5.46 28.90
CA ILE A 477 5.24 5.63 30.32
C ILE A 477 6.20 6.62 30.99
N ARG A 478 7.50 6.45 30.75
CA ARG A 478 8.57 7.27 31.34
C ARG A 478 8.64 8.66 30.73
N ASP A 479 8.59 8.75 29.41
CA ASP A 479 9.00 9.94 28.66
C ASP A 479 7.82 10.88 28.36
N TYR A 480 6.59 10.35 28.24
CA TYR A 480 5.40 11.15 27.86
C TYR A 480 4.24 11.09 28.84
N LEU A 481 4.09 10.05 29.66
CA LEU A 481 2.87 9.84 30.46
C LEU A 481 3.03 10.04 31.96
N ASP A 482 4.19 10.53 32.41
CA ASP A 482 4.44 10.86 33.82
C ASP A 482 4.23 9.65 34.76
N ASP A 483 4.63 8.45 34.33
CA ASP A 483 4.37 7.17 35.02
C ASP A 483 2.89 6.88 35.29
N ASP A 484 1.99 7.44 34.48
CA ASP A 484 0.55 7.29 34.59
C ASP A 484 -0.02 6.59 33.35
N LEU A 485 -0.01 5.27 33.38
CA LEU A 485 -0.71 4.40 32.45
C LEU A 485 -1.30 3.22 33.21
N GLU A 486 -2.56 2.91 32.91
CA GLU A 486 -3.23 1.70 33.38
C GLU A 486 -3.61 0.85 32.18
N ASP A 487 -3.88 -0.44 32.39
CA ASP A 487 -4.50 -1.29 31.37
C ASP A 487 -6.05 -1.21 31.40
N PHE A 488 -6.71 -2.09 30.64
CA PHE A 488 -8.16 -2.15 30.55
C PHE A 488 -8.83 -2.64 31.86
N ASN A 489 -8.08 -3.29 32.75
CA ASN A 489 -8.54 -3.76 34.04
C ASN A 489 -8.27 -2.74 35.18
N GLY A 490 -7.71 -1.57 34.84
CA GLY A 490 -7.33 -0.54 35.81
C GLY A 490 -6.03 -0.88 36.56
N VAL A 491 -5.23 -1.83 36.08
CA VAL A 491 -3.94 -2.16 36.68
C VAL A 491 -2.90 -1.19 36.17
N LYS A 492 -2.25 -0.48 37.09
CA LYS A 492 -1.14 0.44 36.77
C LYS A 492 0.01 -0.33 36.12
N GLN A 493 0.52 0.21 35.03
CA GLN A 493 1.65 -0.33 34.29
C GLN A 493 2.95 0.33 34.75
N ASN A 494 4.01 -0.47 34.87
CA ASN A 494 5.34 -0.01 35.27
C ASN A 494 6.32 -0.14 34.09
N PRO A 495 7.10 0.90 33.74
CA PRO A 495 8.07 0.82 32.65
C PRO A 495 9.12 -0.28 32.84
N ASP A 496 9.59 -0.53 34.07
CA ASP A 496 10.63 -1.53 34.35
C ASP A 496 10.16 -2.97 34.03
N ASP A 497 8.87 -3.25 34.27
CA ASP A 497 8.25 -4.52 33.91
C ASP A 497 8.28 -4.75 32.40
N TRP A 498 7.99 -3.71 31.62
CA TRP A 498 8.01 -3.76 30.16
C TRP A 498 9.44 -3.87 29.60
N LEU A 499 10.40 -3.17 30.20
CA LEU A 499 11.82 -3.29 29.85
C LEU A 499 12.36 -4.71 30.09
N GLU A 500 11.99 -5.34 31.20
CA GLU A 500 12.39 -6.72 31.48
C GLU A 500 11.75 -7.70 30.48
N ARG A 501 10.50 -7.48 30.08
CA ARG A 501 9.84 -8.26 29.00
C ARG A 501 10.58 -8.12 27.68
N ALA A 502 10.89 -6.88 27.28
CA ALA A 502 11.63 -6.59 26.05
C ALA A 502 13.01 -7.27 26.06
N LYS A 503 13.73 -7.19 27.19
CA LYS A 503 15.02 -7.87 27.37
C LYS A 503 14.90 -9.38 27.20
N GLN A 504 13.94 -10.02 27.87
CA GLN A 504 13.71 -11.46 27.73
C GLN A 504 13.32 -11.85 26.30
N ARG A 505 12.52 -11.03 25.62
CA ARG A 505 12.18 -11.27 24.21
C ARG A 505 13.40 -11.16 23.30
N ARG A 506 14.23 -10.14 23.47
CA ARG A 506 15.48 -10.00 22.71
C ARG A 506 16.37 -11.22 22.88
N GLU A 507 16.57 -11.68 24.12
CA GLU A 507 17.35 -12.90 24.41
C GLU A 507 16.79 -14.14 23.70
N ARG A 508 15.45 -14.27 23.61
CA ARG A 508 14.79 -15.36 22.88
C ARG A 508 14.92 -15.21 21.36
N ILE A 509 14.79 -13.99 20.84
CA ILE A 509 15.02 -13.67 19.42
C ILE A 509 16.45 -14.05 19.04
N ASP A 510 17.45 -13.65 19.82
CA ASP A 510 18.85 -14.00 19.57
C ASP A 510 19.08 -15.51 19.70
N LYS A 511 18.45 -16.18 20.67
CA LYS A 511 18.61 -17.62 20.86
C LYS A 511 18.04 -18.46 19.72
N TYR A 512 16.83 -18.15 19.26
CA TYR A 512 16.08 -19.00 18.32
C TYR A 512 16.14 -18.52 16.88
N LEU A 513 16.26 -17.21 16.66
CA LEU A 513 16.11 -16.59 15.35
C LEU A 513 17.43 -16.09 14.76
N TRP A 514 18.40 -15.68 15.57
CA TRP A 514 19.70 -15.24 15.04
C TRP A 514 20.55 -16.43 14.56
N ASN A 515 21.19 -16.28 13.39
CA ASN A 515 22.16 -17.23 12.89
C ASN A 515 23.51 -16.53 12.67
N GLU A 516 24.48 -16.83 13.54
CA GLU A 516 25.81 -16.21 13.52
C GLU A 516 26.56 -16.45 12.19
N LYS A 517 26.47 -17.68 11.67
CA LYS A 517 27.18 -18.09 10.45
C LYS A 517 26.66 -17.36 9.23
N GLU A 518 25.34 -17.27 9.10
CA GLU A 518 24.69 -16.61 7.97
C GLU A 518 24.53 -15.10 8.16
N SER A 519 24.83 -14.59 9.37
CA SER A 519 24.70 -13.17 9.73
C SER A 519 23.31 -12.62 9.39
N LEU A 520 22.28 -13.38 9.75
CA LEU A 520 20.88 -13.11 9.39
C LEU A 520 19.95 -13.74 10.43
N TYR A 521 18.75 -13.16 10.58
CA TYR A 521 17.69 -13.75 11.37
C TYR A 521 16.83 -14.69 10.50
N PHE A 522 16.41 -15.83 11.06
CA PHE A 522 15.53 -16.80 10.43
C PHE A 522 14.35 -17.10 11.35
N ASP A 523 13.28 -17.64 10.78
CA ASP A 523 12.15 -18.09 11.59
C ASP A 523 12.48 -19.41 12.29
N TYR A 524 11.78 -19.69 13.40
CA TYR A 524 11.92 -20.94 14.14
C TYR A 524 10.63 -21.73 14.09
N ASP A 525 10.69 -22.97 13.62
CA ASP A 525 9.56 -23.90 13.65
C ASP A 525 9.41 -24.46 15.06
N THR A 526 8.36 -24.03 15.76
CA THR A 526 8.09 -24.43 17.15
C THR A 526 7.61 -25.88 17.30
N VAL A 527 7.18 -26.52 16.21
CA VAL A 527 6.73 -27.92 16.21
C VAL A 527 7.90 -28.85 15.96
N LYS A 528 8.74 -28.53 14.97
CA LYS A 528 9.97 -29.29 14.68
C LYS A 528 11.14 -28.92 15.58
N GLU A 529 11.03 -27.80 16.26
CA GLU A 529 12.04 -27.23 17.14
C GLU A 529 13.37 -26.90 16.43
N GLU A 530 13.28 -26.49 15.16
CA GLU A 530 14.42 -26.18 14.31
C GLU A 530 14.31 -24.78 13.69
N GLN A 531 15.47 -24.14 13.49
CA GLN A 531 15.54 -22.89 12.74
C GLN A 531 15.38 -23.17 11.25
N THR A 532 14.59 -22.34 10.57
CA THR A 532 14.40 -22.39 9.12
C THR A 532 15.64 -21.90 8.37
N THR A 533 15.66 -22.13 7.07
CA THR A 533 16.77 -21.69 6.18
C THR A 533 16.33 -20.66 5.14
N TYR A 534 15.09 -20.15 5.22
CA TYR A 534 14.56 -19.20 4.26
C TYR A 534 15.07 -17.78 4.55
N GLU A 535 15.89 -17.24 3.66
CA GLU A 535 16.44 -15.89 3.79
C GLU A 535 15.37 -14.85 3.39
N SER A 536 14.88 -14.09 4.37
CA SER A 536 13.88 -13.03 4.15
C SER A 536 14.40 -11.66 4.58
N VAL A 537 14.00 -10.63 3.82
CA VAL A 537 14.33 -9.22 4.10
C VAL A 537 13.72 -8.72 5.41
N THR A 538 12.71 -9.41 5.94
CA THR A 538 12.12 -9.06 7.24
C THR A 538 13.10 -9.23 8.41
N SER A 539 14.24 -9.88 8.20
CA SER A 539 15.37 -9.85 9.14
C SER A 539 15.77 -8.42 9.53
N PHE A 540 15.66 -7.46 8.60
CA PHE A 540 15.97 -6.05 8.86
C PHE A 540 14.96 -5.37 9.79
N TRP A 541 13.82 -6.02 10.11
CA TRP A 541 12.87 -5.50 11.10
C TRP A 541 13.44 -5.58 12.51
N ALA A 542 14.44 -6.44 12.77
CA ALA A 542 15.19 -6.43 14.02
C ALA A 542 15.94 -5.10 14.24
N LEU A 543 16.42 -4.47 13.16
CA LEU A 543 17.04 -3.15 13.21
C LEU A 543 15.97 -2.06 13.40
N TRP A 544 14.83 -2.15 12.71
CA TRP A 544 13.72 -1.21 12.92
C TRP A 544 13.24 -1.20 14.37
N ALA A 545 13.00 -2.39 14.92
CA ALA A 545 12.58 -2.57 16.31
C ALA A 545 13.68 -2.13 17.29
N GLY A 546 14.95 -2.25 16.90
CA GLY A 546 16.10 -1.93 17.75
C GLY A 546 16.48 -3.06 18.71
N CYS A 547 16.15 -4.31 18.36
CA CYS A 547 16.51 -5.46 19.19
C CYS A 547 17.87 -6.07 18.81
N ALA A 548 18.39 -5.81 17.61
CA ALA A 548 19.71 -6.28 17.21
C ALA A 548 20.83 -5.54 17.97
N SER A 549 21.96 -6.19 18.21
CA SER A 549 23.18 -5.51 18.66
C SER A 549 23.81 -4.70 17.52
N HIS A 550 24.72 -3.77 17.85
CA HIS A 550 25.42 -3.00 16.82
C HIS A 550 26.32 -3.91 15.96
N GLU A 551 26.93 -4.92 16.56
CA GLU A 551 27.72 -5.95 15.87
C GLU A 551 26.87 -6.79 14.92
N GLN A 552 25.69 -7.25 15.37
CA GLN A 552 24.76 -7.98 14.51
C GLN A 552 24.33 -7.12 13.31
N ALA A 553 23.98 -5.85 13.54
CA ALA A 553 23.59 -4.94 12.46
C ALA A 553 24.73 -4.71 11.44
N GLN A 554 25.96 -4.49 11.92
CA GLN A 554 27.13 -4.36 11.05
C GLN A 554 27.38 -5.65 10.25
N SER A 555 27.27 -6.81 10.89
CA SER A 555 27.44 -8.11 10.24
C SER A 555 26.37 -8.36 9.17
N MET A 556 25.11 -8.03 9.46
CA MET A 556 24.02 -8.12 8.48
C MET A 556 24.27 -7.26 7.24
N VAL A 557 24.72 -6.01 7.40
CA VAL A 557 25.02 -5.14 6.26
C VAL A 557 26.20 -5.65 5.46
N LYS A 558 27.27 -6.07 6.14
CA LYS A 558 28.48 -6.59 5.48
C LYS A 558 28.21 -7.89 4.72
N ASN A 559 27.54 -8.85 5.34
CA ASN A 559 27.48 -10.24 4.85
C ASN A 559 26.16 -10.58 4.13
N SER A 560 25.06 -9.89 4.47
CA SER A 560 23.71 -10.32 4.09
C SER A 560 22.94 -9.31 3.25
N LEU A 561 23.17 -8.00 3.37
CA LEU A 561 22.42 -7.00 2.59
C LEU A 561 22.53 -7.21 1.08
N SER A 562 23.71 -7.59 0.59
CA SER A 562 23.95 -7.89 -0.82
C SER A 562 23.15 -9.07 -1.37
N LYS A 563 22.57 -9.92 -0.50
CA LYS A 563 21.66 -11.00 -0.89
C LYS A 563 20.29 -10.46 -1.33
N PHE A 564 19.89 -9.29 -0.83
CA PHE A 564 18.57 -8.68 -1.08
C PHE A 564 18.64 -7.43 -1.97
N GLU A 565 19.74 -6.67 -1.93
CA GLU A 565 19.89 -5.43 -2.69
C GLU A 565 20.05 -5.68 -4.20
N VAL A 566 19.06 -5.26 -4.98
CA VAL A 566 19.05 -5.31 -6.45
C VAL A 566 18.89 -3.92 -7.05
N MET A 567 18.77 -3.80 -8.38
CA MET A 567 18.76 -2.50 -9.06
C MET A 567 17.68 -1.55 -8.52
N GLY A 568 16.48 -2.09 -8.27
CA GLY A 568 15.30 -1.33 -7.91
C GLY A 568 14.92 -1.31 -6.43
N GLY A 569 15.76 -1.84 -5.53
CA GLY A 569 15.48 -1.89 -4.09
C GLY A 569 15.85 -3.23 -3.47
N LEU A 570 15.11 -3.64 -2.45
CA LEU A 570 15.24 -4.93 -1.77
C LEU A 570 14.19 -5.92 -2.28
N VAL A 571 14.61 -7.15 -2.61
CA VAL A 571 13.69 -8.28 -2.83
C VAL A 571 13.19 -8.86 -1.50
N SER A 572 11.99 -9.43 -1.51
CA SER A 572 11.32 -9.96 -0.30
C SER A 572 12.04 -11.18 0.31
N GLY A 573 12.63 -12.01 -0.54
CA GLY A 573 13.44 -13.16 -0.19
C GLY A 573 14.49 -13.43 -1.28
N THR A 574 15.48 -14.27 -0.99
CA THR A 574 16.53 -14.58 -1.97
C THR A 574 16.04 -15.55 -3.03
N GLU A 575 16.64 -15.50 -4.23
CA GLU A 575 16.32 -16.44 -5.31
C GLU A 575 16.57 -17.90 -4.90
N SER A 576 17.64 -18.15 -4.14
CA SER A 576 17.97 -19.46 -3.58
C SER A 576 16.89 -19.96 -2.62
N SER A 577 16.40 -19.10 -1.73
CA SER A 577 15.36 -19.47 -0.75
C SER A 577 14.01 -19.71 -1.42
N ARG A 578 13.62 -18.86 -2.37
CA ARG A 578 12.43 -19.10 -3.21
C ARG A 578 12.55 -20.44 -3.93
N GLY A 579 13.74 -20.78 -4.42
CA GLY A 579 14.00 -22.02 -5.16
C GLY A 579 13.51 -21.98 -6.61
N ALA A 580 13.45 -23.16 -7.25
CA ALA A 580 13.04 -23.30 -8.64
C ALA A 580 11.53 -23.14 -8.81
N ILE A 581 11.12 -22.51 -9.92
CA ILE A 581 9.72 -22.29 -10.30
C ILE A 581 9.34 -23.24 -11.43
N SER A 582 8.14 -23.81 -11.35
CA SER A 582 7.54 -24.69 -12.36
C SER A 582 6.04 -24.43 -12.48
N LEU A 583 5.34 -25.14 -13.37
CA LEU A 583 3.88 -25.09 -13.45
C LEU A 583 3.21 -25.59 -12.15
N GLU A 584 3.82 -26.56 -11.47
CA GLU A 584 3.32 -27.13 -10.21
C GLU A 584 3.75 -26.30 -8.98
N ARG A 585 4.79 -25.47 -9.13
CA ARG A 585 5.32 -24.59 -8.09
C ARG A 585 5.50 -23.18 -8.69
N PRO A 586 4.39 -22.45 -8.96
CA PRO A 586 4.41 -21.15 -9.63
C PRO A 586 5.09 -20.09 -8.75
N ASN A 587 5.43 -18.95 -9.32
CA ASN A 587 6.00 -17.86 -8.52
C ASN A 587 4.97 -17.32 -7.53
N ARG A 588 5.42 -16.79 -6.37
CA ARG A 588 4.55 -16.20 -5.34
C ARG A 588 4.84 -14.71 -5.18
N GLN A 589 3.84 -13.93 -4.78
CA GLN A 589 3.93 -12.47 -4.86
C GLN A 589 4.86 -11.85 -3.80
N TRP A 590 5.06 -12.51 -2.65
CA TRP A 590 5.97 -12.08 -1.58
C TRP A 590 7.36 -12.74 -1.65
N ASP A 591 7.77 -13.22 -2.82
CA ASP A 591 9.08 -13.82 -3.07
C ASP A 591 9.88 -13.09 -4.15
N PHE A 592 11.14 -13.49 -4.35
CA PHE A 592 11.96 -13.02 -5.48
C PHE A 592 11.23 -13.19 -6.84
N PRO A 593 11.18 -12.17 -7.73
CA PRO A 593 12.00 -10.95 -7.75
C PRO A 593 11.28 -9.69 -7.21
N PHE A 594 10.20 -9.85 -6.44
CA PHE A 594 9.33 -8.73 -6.06
C PHE A 594 9.83 -7.98 -4.84
N GLY A 595 9.69 -6.66 -4.89
CA GLY A 595 9.93 -5.74 -3.79
C GLY A 595 8.64 -5.05 -3.39
N TRP A 596 8.44 -4.92 -2.08
CA TRP A 596 7.24 -4.32 -1.49
C TRP A 596 7.62 -3.12 -0.62
N ALA A 597 6.81 -2.08 -0.67
CA ALA A 597 7.01 -0.82 0.04
C ALA A 597 7.26 -0.98 1.56
N PRO A 598 6.52 -1.84 2.31
CA PRO A 598 6.79 -2.13 3.71
C PRO A 598 8.24 -2.52 4.00
N HIS A 599 8.79 -3.47 3.24
CA HIS A 599 10.15 -3.97 3.45
C HIS A 599 11.19 -2.89 3.25
N GLN A 600 10.98 -2.00 2.29
CA GLN A 600 11.92 -0.91 2.03
C GLN A 600 11.93 0.09 3.19
N MET A 601 10.75 0.58 3.59
CA MET A 601 10.63 1.58 4.66
C MET A 601 11.18 1.07 5.99
N MET A 602 10.86 -0.18 6.33
CA MET A 602 11.38 -0.81 7.56
C MET A 602 12.89 -0.92 7.54
N ALA A 603 13.49 -1.33 6.42
CA ALA A 603 14.94 -1.42 6.28
C ALA A 603 15.62 -0.05 6.37
N TRP A 604 15.07 1.00 5.74
CA TRP A 604 15.67 2.35 5.78
C TRP A 604 15.72 2.90 7.20
N VAL A 605 14.59 2.82 7.92
CA VAL A 605 14.50 3.30 9.30
C VAL A 605 15.39 2.47 10.22
N GLY A 606 15.41 1.14 10.04
CA GLY A 606 16.30 0.26 10.80
C GLY A 606 17.78 0.58 10.59
N LEU A 607 18.22 0.76 9.35
CA LEU A 607 19.61 1.11 9.05
C LEU A 607 20.00 2.47 9.61
N ASP A 608 19.12 3.47 9.49
CA ASP A 608 19.34 4.81 10.02
C ASP A 608 19.49 4.81 11.55
N LYS A 609 18.63 4.05 12.25
CA LYS A 609 18.69 3.87 13.72
C LYS A 609 20.03 3.29 14.20
N TYR A 610 20.74 2.55 13.35
CA TYR A 610 22.06 1.99 13.64
C TYR A 610 23.22 2.81 13.05
N GLY A 611 22.95 4.06 12.61
CA GLY A 611 23.96 4.98 12.09
C GLY A 611 24.39 4.72 10.64
N MET A 612 23.65 3.89 9.90
CA MET A 612 23.95 3.47 8.52
C MET A 612 23.14 4.28 7.50
N LEU A 613 23.07 5.59 7.70
CA LEU A 613 22.25 6.51 6.90
C LEU A 613 22.60 6.50 5.41
N GLU A 614 23.88 6.40 5.04
CA GLU A 614 24.29 6.35 3.62
C GLU A 614 23.79 5.07 2.91
N THR A 615 23.77 3.94 3.63
CA THR A 615 23.18 2.69 3.15
C THR A 615 21.67 2.85 2.97
N ALA A 616 20.97 3.42 3.96
CA ALA A 616 19.54 3.72 3.87
C ALA A 616 19.22 4.63 2.66
N ARG A 617 19.99 5.70 2.46
CA ARG A 617 19.87 6.63 1.31
C ARG A 617 20.02 5.93 -0.03
N ARG A 618 20.99 5.01 -0.15
CA ARG A 618 21.20 4.22 -1.36
C ARG A 618 19.97 3.37 -1.67
N LEU A 619 19.46 2.63 -0.69
CA LEU A 619 18.30 1.77 -0.84
C LEU A 619 17.03 2.57 -1.16
N ALA A 620 16.83 3.70 -0.49
CA ALA A 620 15.74 4.63 -0.78
C ALA A 620 15.82 5.13 -2.23
N TYR A 621 16.99 5.58 -2.69
CA TYR A 621 17.15 6.03 -4.07
C TYR A 621 16.83 4.93 -5.08
N ARG A 622 17.29 3.68 -4.85
CA ARG A 622 17.00 2.55 -5.75
C ARG A 622 15.49 2.31 -5.91
N TRP A 623 14.76 2.31 -4.80
CA TRP A 623 13.31 2.14 -4.79
C TRP A 623 12.60 3.32 -5.47
N LEU A 624 12.98 4.55 -5.11
CA LEU A 624 12.40 5.77 -5.68
C LEU A 624 12.68 5.86 -7.17
N TYR A 625 13.84 5.38 -7.63
CA TYR A 625 14.17 5.27 -9.05
C TYR A 625 13.21 4.33 -9.78
N THR A 626 12.91 3.15 -9.22
CA THR A 626 11.93 2.22 -9.78
C THR A 626 10.56 2.88 -9.94
N ILE A 627 10.06 3.52 -8.89
CA ILE A 627 8.77 4.21 -8.91
C ILE A 627 8.77 5.35 -9.92
N THR A 628 9.79 6.22 -9.89
CA THR A 628 9.88 7.39 -10.78
C THR A 628 9.99 6.96 -12.23
N LYS A 629 10.73 5.88 -12.52
CA LYS A 629 10.84 5.34 -13.88
C LYS A 629 9.49 4.78 -14.35
N GLY A 630 8.80 4.02 -13.51
CA GLY A 630 7.45 3.54 -13.78
C GLY A 630 6.48 4.68 -14.07
N PHE A 631 6.46 5.69 -13.21
CA PHE A 631 5.62 6.89 -13.33
C PHE A 631 5.88 7.66 -14.63
N VAL A 632 7.15 7.84 -15.02
CA VAL A 632 7.53 8.56 -16.25
C VAL A 632 7.18 7.80 -17.51
N ASP A 633 7.41 6.48 -17.52
CA ASP A 633 7.30 5.66 -18.72
C ASP A 633 5.87 5.19 -19.02
N PHE A 634 5.05 5.02 -17.99
CA PHE A 634 3.76 4.33 -18.06
C PHE A 634 2.63 5.20 -17.50
N ASN A 635 2.44 6.36 -18.13
CA ASN A 635 1.29 7.23 -17.91
C ASN A 635 0.98 7.58 -16.44
N GLY A 636 2.02 7.70 -15.59
CA GLY A 636 1.87 8.04 -14.17
C GLY A 636 1.56 6.86 -13.24
N VAL A 637 1.71 5.60 -13.69
CA VAL A 637 1.35 4.42 -12.89
C VAL A 637 2.06 4.37 -11.52
N VAL A 638 1.30 4.03 -10.49
CA VAL A 638 1.78 3.78 -9.13
C VAL A 638 1.11 2.50 -8.61
N PRO A 639 1.72 1.32 -8.84
CA PRO A 639 1.10 0.04 -8.55
C PRO A 639 1.24 -0.36 -7.07
N GLU A 640 0.60 -1.48 -6.70
CA GLU A 640 0.77 -2.15 -5.41
C GLU A 640 2.22 -2.60 -5.15
N LYS A 641 2.87 -3.23 -6.14
CA LYS A 641 4.23 -3.81 -6.04
C LYS A 641 5.04 -3.69 -7.33
N PHE A 642 6.35 -3.92 -7.25
CA PHE A 642 7.26 -3.93 -8.40
C PHE A 642 8.09 -5.21 -8.46
N ASP A 643 8.40 -5.66 -9.68
CA ASP A 643 9.62 -6.44 -9.91
C ASP A 643 10.80 -5.48 -9.84
N VAL A 644 11.55 -5.54 -8.74
CA VAL A 644 12.68 -4.65 -8.45
C VAL A 644 13.97 -5.05 -9.16
N VAL A 645 13.96 -6.18 -9.86
CA VAL A 645 15.12 -6.64 -10.63
C VAL A 645 14.99 -6.20 -12.09
N SER A 646 13.80 -6.35 -12.68
CA SER A 646 13.52 -5.88 -14.04
C SER A 646 13.02 -4.43 -14.12
N LEU A 647 12.72 -3.81 -12.97
CA LEU A 647 12.15 -2.45 -12.84
C LEU A 647 10.77 -2.34 -13.49
N SER A 648 9.95 -3.38 -13.35
CA SER A 648 8.67 -3.49 -14.04
C SER A 648 7.50 -3.41 -13.05
N HIS A 649 6.48 -2.65 -13.44
CA HIS A 649 5.16 -2.66 -12.78
C HIS A 649 4.27 -3.81 -13.29
N LYS A 650 4.65 -4.48 -14.40
CA LYS A 650 3.89 -5.62 -14.94
C LYS A 650 4.20 -6.87 -14.14
N VAL A 651 3.39 -7.10 -13.11
CA VAL A 651 3.46 -8.27 -12.22
C VAL A 651 2.19 -9.09 -12.42
N GLU A 652 2.32 -10.28 -13.01
CA GLU A 652 1.19 -11.17 -13.37
C GLU A 652 1.08 -12.40 -12.45
N VAL A 653 1.71 -12.34 -11.28
CA VAL A 653 1.65 -13.43 -10.30
C VAL A 653 0.34 -13.36 -9.51
N GLU A 654 -0.29 -14.52 -9.29
CA GLU A 654 -1.58 -14.67 -8.61
C GLU A 654 -2.67 -13.80 -9.27
N TYR A 655 -3.28 -12.84 -8.56
CA TYR A 655 -4.30 -11.94 -9.12
C TYR A 655 -3.71 -10.74 -9.89
N GLY A 656 -2.38 -10.71 -10.07
CA GLY A 656 -1.67 -9.62 -10.74
C GLY A 656 -1.46 -8.39 -9.85
N ASN A 657 -1.16 -7.26 -10.49
CA ASN A 657 -0.92 -5.98 -9.82
C ASN A 657 -2.18 -5.12 -9.79
N VAL A 658 -2.46 -4.46 -8.66
CA VAL A 658 -3.55 -3.49 -8.54
C VAL A 658 -3.02 -2.07 -8.78
N GLY A 659 -3.87 -1.17 -9.26
CA GLY A 659 -3.52 0.24 -9.51
C GLY A 659 -2.92 0.51 -10.90
N ILE A 660 -2.95 -0.47 -11.80
CA ILE A 660 -2.47 -0.34 -13.20
C ILE A 660 -3.60 -0.14 -14.21
N ASP A 661 -4.82 -0.56 -13.87
CA ASP A 661 -6.00 -0.42 -14.73
C ASP A 661 -6.71 0.90 -14.41
N PHE A 662 -6.34 1.95 -15.15
CA PHE A 662 -6.96 3.26 -15.10
C PHE A 662 -7.01 3.89 -16.48
N LYS A 663 -7.95 4.82 -16.68
CA LYS A 663 -8.09 5.56 -17.94
C LYS A 663 -7.58 6.98 -17.76
N CYS A 664 -6.67 7.38 -18.64
CA CYS A 664 -6.09 8.73 -18.76
C CYS A 664 -5.24 9.20 -17.56
N VAL A 665 -5.76 9.17 -16.33
CA VAL A 665 -5.08 9.66 -15.12
C VAL A 665 -5.27 8.72 -13.93
N PRO A 666 -4.19 8.35 -13.20
CA PRO A 666 -4.31 7.59 -11.96
C PRO A 666 -4.93 8.49 -10.88
N ARG A 667 -5.85 7.93 -10.10
CA ARG A 667 -6.61 8.68 -9.08
C ARG A 667 -6.06 8.54 -7.67
N GLU A 668 -5.43 7.41 -7.39
CA GLU A 668 -5.22 6.93 -6.02
C GLU A 668 -3.83 6.32 -5.79
N GLY A 669 -3.21 5.75 -6.83
CA GLY A 669 -2.02 4.92 -6.63
C GLY A 669 -2.30 3.75 -5.69
N PHE A 670 -1.37 3.48 -4.77
CA PHE A 670 -1.56 2.50 -3.69
C PHE A 670 -0.98 3.04 -2.38
N GLY A 671 -1.67 2.89 -1.26
CA GLY A 671 -1.42 3.56 0.02
C GLY A 671 0.03 3.45 0.51
N TRP A 672 0.57 2.24 0.66
CA TRP A 672 1.97 2.10 1.07
C TRP A 672 2.98 2.58 0.02
N MET A 673 2.59 2.64 -1.26
CA MET A 673 3.51 2.95 -2.36
C MET A 673 3.69 4.46 -2.39
N ASN A 674 2.56 5.16 -2.29
CA ASN A 674 2.48 6.59 -2.04
C ASN A 674 3.31 6.97 -0.81
N ALA A 675 3.11 6.26 0.31
CA ALA A 675 3.88 6.50 1.52
C ALA A 675 5.38 6.25 1.35
N SER A 676 5.77 5.14 0.73
CA SER A 676 7.19 4.83 0.50
C SER A 676 7.90 5.86 -0.35
N TYR A 677 7.17 6.52 -1.27
CA TYR A 677 7.70 7.62 -2.06
C TYR A 677 7.95 8.87 -1.20
N GLN A 678 6.94 9.30 -0.41
CA GLN A 678 7.08 10.48 0.45
C GLN A 678 8.15 10.27 1.54
N VAL A 679 8.12 9.11 2.21
CA VAL A 679 9.11 8.73 3.23
C VAL A 679 10.50 8.62 2.61
N GLY A 680 10.66 7.92 1.48
CA GLY A 680 11.98 7.77 0.86
C GLY A 680 12.56 9.09 0.36
N LEU A 681 11.71 10.06 -0.02
CA LEU A 681 12.17 11.40 -0.40
C LEU A 681 12.83 12.14 0.76
N SER A 682 12.42 11.92 2.01
CA SER A 682 13.03 12.57 3.19
C SER A 682 14.49 12.13 3.40
N TYR A 683 14.86 10.93 2.95
CA TYR A 683 16.24 10.44 2.98
C TYR A 683 17.14 11.09 1.93
N LEU A 684 16.60 11.49 0.77
CA LEU A 684 17.39 11.94 -0.37
C LEU A 684 17.95 13.36 -0.20
N THR A 685 19.25 13.49 -0.49
CA THR A 685 19.89 14.82 -0.63
C THR A 685 19.39 15.57 -1.86
N THR A 686 19.62 16.88 -1.94
CA THR A 686 19.28 17.69 -3.12
C THR A 686 19.89 17.17 -4.41
N ASN A 687 21.13 16.65 -4.36
CA ASN A 687 21.79 16.07 -5.53
C ASN A 687 21.12 14.76 -5.97
N MET A 688 20.73 13.91 -5.02
CA MET A 688 19.97 12.69 -5.29
C MET A 688 18.60 13.03 -5.89
N ARG A 689 17.85 13.99 -5.34
CA ARG A 689 16.56 14.41 -5.90
C ARG A 689 16.67 14.91 -7.34
N ARG A 690 17.71 15.69 -7.64
CA ARG A 690 18.00 16.13 -9.03
C ARG A 690 18.33 14.95 -9.95
N ALA A 691 19.17 14.02 -9.50
CA ALA A 691 19.52 12.83 -10.26
C ALA A 691 18.31 11.93 -10.51
N LEU A 692 17.40 11.83 -9.54
CA LEU A 692 16.15 11.09 -9.66
C LEU A 692 15.20 11.75 -10.67
N GLY A 693 15.09 13.09 -10.65
CA GLY A 693 14.31 13.86 -11.61
C GLY A 693 14.79 13.71 -13.06
N THR A 694 16.07 13.42 -13.27
CA THR A 694 16.64 13.07 -14.58
C THR A 694 16.68 11.57 -14.87
N CYS A 695 16.07 10.74 -14.02
CA CYS A 695 16.10 9.28 -14.10
C CYS A 695 17.53 8.70 -14.24
N THR A 696 18.48 9.22 -13.46
CA THR A 696 19.85 8.73 -13.42
C THR A 696 19.93 7.36 -12.75
N LEU A 697 20.57 6.40 -13.42
CA LEU A 697 20.72 5.02 -12.94
C LEU A 697 21.39 4.96 -11.57
N PRO A 698 20.85 4.20 -10.58
CA PRO A 698 21.43 4.10 -9.25
C PRO A 698 22.89 3.62 -9.25
N ASP A 699 23.20 2.63 -10.09
CA ASP A 699 24.55 2.05 -10.14
C ASP A 699 25.61 3.05 -10.62
N LEU A 700 25.23 4.00 -11.49
CA LEU A 700 26.11 5.08 -11.91
C LEU A 700 26.29 6.13 -10.79
N LEU A 701 25.24 6.39 -10.03
CA LEU A 701 25.27 7.38 -8.95
C LEU A 701 26.09 6.91 -7.74
N PHE A 702 25.99 5.62 -7.38
CA PHE A 702 26.54 5.07 -6.14
C PHE A 702 27.83 4.28 -6.29
N GLU A 703 28.37 4.11 -7.51
CA GLU A 703 29.58 3.31 -7.75
C GLU A 703 30.71 3.61 -6.76
N LYS A 704 31.10 4.89 -6.63
CA LYS A 704 32.17 5.31 -5.73
C LYS A 704 31.80 5.19 -4.25
N ALA A 705 30.52 5.41 -3.91
CA ALA A 705 30.04 5.35 -2.53
C ALA A 705 30.06 3.91 -2.01
N MET A 706 29.65 2.93 -2.84
CA MET A 706 29.69 1.52 -2.45
C MET A 706 31.12 1.01 -2.26
N ILE A 707 32.05 1.36 -3.17
CA ILE A 707 33.47 1.01 -3.00
C ILE A 707 34.02 1.56 -1.68
N ARG A 708 33.60 2.76 -1.27
CA ARG A 708 34.01 3.35 0.01
C ARG A 708 33.40 2.60 1.20
N GLU A 709 32.12 2.25 1.14
CA GLU A 709 31.42 1.48 2.19
C GLU A 709 32.07 0.11 2.39
N HIS A 710 32.31 -0.64 1.32
CA HIS A 710 32.96 -1.95 1.39
C HIS A 710 34.34 -1.88 2.04
N ARG A 711 35.15 -0.88 1.69
CA ARG A 711 36.44 -0.63 2.34
C ARG A 711 36.31 -0.29 3.83
N MET A 712 35.30 0.49 4.22
CA MET A 712 35.02 0.82 5.63
C MET A 712 34.59 -0.42 6.43
N LEU A 713 33.84 -1.33 5.80
CA LEU A 713 33.44 -2.61 6.40
C LEU A 713 34.57 -3.66 6.39
N GLY A 714 35.76 -3.29 5.91
CA GLY A 714 36.92 -4.17 5.82
C GLY A 714 36.68 -5.37 4.91
N MET A 715 35.97 -5.16 3.80
CA MET A 715 35.80 -6.19 2.78
C MET A 715 37.06 -6.33 1.92
N THR A 716 37.40 -7.55 1.54
CA THR A 716 38.51 -7.82 0.61
C THR A 716 38.07 -7.55 -0.85
N PRO A 717 39.02 -7.31 -1.78
CA PRO A 717 38.68 -7.16 -3.20
C PRO A 717 37.93 -8.38 -3.79
N GLU A 718 38.23 -9.59 -3.30
CA GLU A 718 37.57 -10.84 -3.71
C GLU A 718 36.10 -10.88 -3.23
N GLU A 719 35.83 -10.40 -2.01
CA GLU A 719 34.47 -10.26 -1.46
C GLU A 719 33.69 -9.19 -2.24
N GLU A 720 34.32 -8.06 -2.58
CA GLU A 720 33.71 -7.01 -3.42
C GLU A 720 33.31 -7.54 -4.80
N GLU A 721 34.19 -8.31 -5.45
CA GLU A 721 33.92 -8.93 -6.75
C GLU A 721 32.79 -9.95 -6.65
N THR A 722 32.77 -10.76 -5.59
CA THR A 722 31.69 -11.74 -5.35
C THR A 722 30.34 -11.07 -5.18
N VAL A 723 30.26 -9.98 -4.43
CA VAL A 723 29.03 -9.17 -4.27
C VAL A 723 28.60 -8.57 -5.61
N ALA A 724 29.53 -8.01 -6.37
CA ALA A 724 29.24 -7.44 -7.69
C ALA A 724 28.74 -8.50 -8.68
N LEU A 725 29.35 -9.69 -8.68
CA LEU A 725 28.94 -10.83 -9.51
C LEU A 725 27.56 -11.34 -9.11
N ARG A 726 27.28 -11.48 -7.81
CA ARG A 726 25.94 -11.89 -7.32
C ARG A 726 24.87 -10.91 -7.79
N ARG A 727 25.09 -9.61 -7.67
CA ARG A 727 24.13 -8.59 -8.14
C ARG A 727 23.90 -8.68 -9.66
N ARG A 728 24.96 -8.87 -10.45
CA ARG A 728 24.85 -9.06 -11.90
C ARG A 728 24.12 -10.36 -12.23
N ALA A 729 24.41 -11.45 -11.53
CA ALA A 729 23.76 -12.75 -11.71
C ALA A 729 22.27 -12.67 -11.41
N SER A 730 21.86 -12.10 -10.27
CA SER A 730 20.43 -11.89 -9.94
C SER A 730 19.73 -11.03 -10.99
N THR A 731 20.41 -9.99 -11.49
CA THR A 731 19.88 -9.15 -12.59
C THR A 731 19.70 -9.95 -13.89
N ILE A 732 20.64 -10.83 -14.22
CA ILE A 732 20.58 -11.69 -15.41
C ILE A 732 19.50 -12.78 -15.24
N ALA A 733 19.41 -13.39 -14.07
CA ALA A 733 18.44 -14.44 -13.77
C ALA A 733 17.00 -13.92 -13.86
N ALA A 734 16.70 -12.77 -13.25
CA ALA A 734 15.40 -12.14 -13.41
C ALA A 734 15.13 -11.76 -14.88
N ARG A 735 16.14 -11.23 -15.59
CA ARG A 735 16.02 -10.96 -17.02
C ARG A 735 15.73 -12.21 -17.84
N ALA A 736 16.26 -13.38 -17.46
CA ALA A 736 16.00 -14.66 -18.12
C ALA A 736 14.57 -15.16 -17.86
N ILE A 737 14.06 -14.98 -16.65
CA ILE A 737 12.65 -15.26 -16.31
C ILE A 737 11.71 -14.35 -17.13
N THR A 738 12.10 -13.09 -17.35
CA THR A 738 11.31 -12.14 -18.16
C THR A 738 11.57 -12.23 -19.68
N ARG A 739 12.69 -12.83 -20.13
CA ARG A 739 13.12 -12.84 -21.56
C ARG A 739 12.46 -13.89 -22.42
N ASN A 740 11.64 -14.77 -21.88
CA ASN A 740 11.10 -15.86 -22.68
C ASN A 740 10.00 -15.45 -23.66
N GLY A 741 9.67 -14.16 -23.84
CA GLY A 741 8.78 -13.69 -24.93
C GLY A 741 7.45 -14.47 -25.02
N SER A 742 7.12 -15.13 -23.93
CA SER A 742 6.09 -16.12 -23.72
C SER A 742 5.67 -15.79 -22.31
N ILE A 743 4.45 -15.31 -22.23
CA ILE A 743 3.78 -14.89 -21.00
C ILE A 743 3.59 -16.13 -20.08
N ASN A 744 3.99 -17.33 -20.49
CA ASN A 744 3.72 -18.60 -19.80
C ASN A 744 4.75 -18.99 -18.70
N ALA A 745 5.28 -18.04 -17.94
CA ALA A 745 5.80 -18.38 -16.61
C ALA A 745 4.62 -18.64 -15.68
N ALA A 746 3.96 -19.80 -15.87
CA ALA A 746 2.80 -20.29 -15.15
C ALA A 746 1.69 -19.23 -14.96
N VAL A 747 1.09 -18.80 -16.09
CA VAL A 747 -0.20 -18.12 -16.11
C VAL A 747 -1.23 -19.04 -15.48
N THR A 748 -1.57 -18.79 -14.22
CA THR A 748 -2.85 -19.24 -13.69
C THR A 748 -3.81 -18.08 -13.91
N ARG A 749 -4.26 -17.89 -15.17
CA ARG A 749 -5.42 -17.03 -15.42
C ARG A 749 -6.59 -17.76 -14.81
N ILE A 750 -7.02 -17.36 -13.62
CA ILE A 750 -8.37 -17.64 -13.17
C ILE A 750 -9.26 -16.67 -13.96
N SER A 751 -9.71 -17.14 -15.13
CA SER A 751 -10.65 -16.42 -16.00
C SER A 751 -11.93 -16.13 -15.22
N LEU A 752 -12.37 -14.86 -15.23
CA LEU A 752 -13.67 -14.43 -14.71
C LEU A 752 -14.83 -14.76 -15.66
N SER A 753 -14.59 -15.47 -16.76
CA SER A 753 -15.55 -15.60 -17.86
C SER A 753 -15.58 -17.01 -18.45
N ASP A 754 -16.08 -17.97 -17.68
CA ASP A 754 -16.63 -19.21 -18.25
C ASP A 754 -17.98 -19.51 -17.60
N ALA A 755 -18.93 -18.59 -17.78
CA ALA A 755 -20.34 -18.94 -17.66
C ALA A 755 -20.72 -19.72 -18.93
N PRO A 756 -21.27 -20.95 -18.82
CA PRO A 756 -21.70 -21.68 -19.99
C PRO A 756 -22.79 -20.88 -20.74
N PRO A 757 -22.80 -20.89 -22.09
CA PRO A 757 -23.88 -20.26 -22.83
C PRO A 757 -25.20 -20.90 -22.41
N LYS A 758 -26.15 -20.06 -21.97
CA LYS A 758 -27.53 -20.47 -21.74
C LYS A 758 -28.05 -21.11 -23.03
N GLN A 759 -28.38 -22.41 -22.98
CA GLN A 759 -29.36 -23.01 -23.88
C GLN A 759 -30.76 -22.67 -23.38
#